data_AF-F4XN01-F1
#
_entry.id   AF-F4XN01-F1
#
_cell.length_a   1.000
_cell.length_b   1.000
_cell.length_c   1.000
_cell.angle_alpha   90.00
_cell.angle_beta   90.00
_cell.angle_gamma   90.00
#
_symmetry.space_group_name_H-M   'P 1'
#
loop_
_entity.id
_entity.type
_entity.pdbx_description
1 polymer ?
#
loop_
_entity_poly.entity_id
_entity_poly.type
_entity_poly.pdbx_seq_one_letter_code
_entity_poly.pdbx_strand_id
1 'polypeptide(L)'
;MNNDSLGKKNFHWQRWWVFLMVFGLAGVLIFSPVESVVPALQAQVTSAVRRGYSLLKKGWVDNAIATFEQALKGSPQSKEGRLGLAIAYQRAGRDADAWAAYQQVLAIDPNNKEALEAVGELGGYRPEWQPDGIEALTTLLNLSPNDTAALAQRALLLGYQGRFPEALADYQIVLESNPTPEIILGAAQIYTYSGDYQQGLELFDRYQASGKPIPGNAAGAYALALRETGNPAQAVEVLEAQLNQFSQFYGNDSYLRADLAKAYQASGQLTEALSVLEPLRGRDEAALPLARALSEIGRREGRSDLTEDAVTLYRQVLASTSKPSSALVREVADVMSEVPTQWASALELYQQLTEEQSNNQSLLVKSNNQSLLVKQIILEGKLGQLSRTQRRQRLLEITQTLPSEAAQQRDLAQALLRLDPPDPELLSVYQDLLATGVDVPFLHFRVAQILIKQNRLAQAISAIDSYRATSTGESDQSTELLLAEIDRRQGNLDATIQRYQRIIQSNPNNNLFYGALRGLAGIHIAQGDPQKALVIYDQLLSRDRNDLLAQLGRSSLAYQTKRIDQEEAEGVLNQWLQTQPSIDPPPELLSLVGVLPADPERETLYITLLEVSPDNAPVQLRRLQVLAQRDPKLAKAEIAEWIAGNPDNIDAYFVQGELAMGLRDLRLASNAYEEILEREPDQIGALLALAGISFTQQHYAKATGFYKQILELEPKNLSARQNLAELSVAQDFPFTALQRFEGLNSEEKESTGTANPKLDNRILRLEVDILKRRGFQPYWERY
;
A
#
# COMPACT_ATOMS: atom_id res chain seq x y z
N MET A 1 11.83 41.27 49.83
CA MET A 1 11.83 40.65 51.17
C MET A 1 10.58 39.79 51.27
N ASN A 2 10.79 38.46 51.29
CA ASN A 2 9.98 37.30 51.74
C ASN A 2 8.50 37.54 52.15
N ASN A 3 7.54 36.64 51.90
CA ASN A 3 7.61 35.19 52.05
C ASN A 3 6.43 34.42 51.42
N ASP A 4 6.72 33.14 51.21
CA ASP A 4 5.98 31.94 50.78
C ASP A 4 4.55 31.59 51.28
N SER A 5 3.82 30.92 50.37
CA SER A 5 3.12 29.61 50.50
C SER A 5 1.64 29.44 50.95
N LEU A 6 1.04 28.42 50.30
CA LEU A 6 -0.21 27.66 50.53
C LEU A 6 -1.49 28.25 49.87
N GLY A 7 -2.21 27.62 48.92
CA GLY A 7 -2.23 26.24 48.39
C GLY A 7 -3.61 25.58 48.58
N LYS A 8 -4.14 24.95 47.51
CA LYS A 8 -5.34 24.05 47.39
C LYS A 8 -6.68 24.74 47.13
N LYS A 9 -7.58 24.32 46.21
CA LYS A 9 -7.77 23.13 45.35
C LYS A 9 -8.85 23.53 44.32
N ASN A 10 -8.57 23.55 43.02
CA ASN A 10 -9.62 23.58 41.98
C ASN A 10 -9.54 22.27 41.20
N PHE A 11 -10.57 21.44 41.41
CA PHE A 11 -10.64 20.03 41.03
C PHE A 11 -11.10 19.88 39.57
N HIS A 12 -10.45 18.99 38.85
CA HIS A 12 -10.53 18.75 37.41
C HIS A 12 -11.90 18.22 36.92
N TRP A 13 -12.53 18.93 35.96
CA TRP A 13 -13.74 18.45 35.23
C TRP A 13 -13.59 18.40 33.70
N GLN A 14 -12.45 18.80 33.12
CA GLN A 14 -12.28 18.91 31.66
C GLN A 14 -11.60 17.70 30.97
N ARG A 15 -11.18 16.66 31.71
CA ARG A 15 -10.29 15.59 31.18
C ARG A 15 -10.97 14.32 30.65
N TRP A 16 -12.30 14.25 30.62
CA TRP A 16 -13.02 12.98 30.41
C TRP A 16 -13.81 12.86 29.10
N TRP A 17 -13.93 13.94 28.31
CA TRP A 17 -14.76 13.95 27.09
C TRP A 17 -14.03 13.53 25.80
N VAL A 18 -12.69 13.51 25.79
CA VAL A 18 -11.91 13.34 24.55
C VAL A 18 -11.85 11.88 24.07
N PHE A 19 -12.08 10.89 24.95
CA PHE A 19 -11.96 9.47 24.59
C PHE A 19 -13.23 8.83 24.01
N LEU A 20 -14.39 9.47 24.19
CA LEU A 20 -15.68 9.02 23.63
C LEU A 20 -15.84 9.32 22.13
N MET A 21 -14.82 9.89 21.47
CA MET A 21 -14.89 10.33 20.07
C MET A 21 -13.98 9.58 19.09
N VAL A 22 -13.15 8.63 19.56
CA VAL A 22 -12.45 7.73 18.60
C VAL A 22 -13.46 6.80 17.91
N PHE A 23 -14.56 6.49 18.58
CA PHE A 23 -15.81 5.99 18.02
C PHE A 23 -16.88 7.04 18.26
N GLY A 24 -17.29 7.78 17.22
CA GLY A 24 -18.39 8.76 17.31
C GLY A 24 -19.76 8.10 17.50
N LEU A 25 -19.94 7.36 18.60
CA LEU A 25 -21.16 6.66 18.95
C LEU A 25 -21.64 7.20 20.30
N ALA A 26 -22.42 8.27 20.27
CA ALA A 26 -23.41 8.46 21.32
C ALA A 26 -24.39 7.31 21.15
N GLY A 27 -24.19 6.21 21.89
CA GLY A 27 -25.00 5.01 21.76
C GLY A 27 -26.49 5.35 21.74
N VAL A 28 -27.24 4.69 20.87
CA VAL A 28 -28.68 4.60 21.04
C VAL A 28 -28.86 3.91 22.39
N LEU A 29 -29.20 4.70 23.40
CA LEU A 29 -29.69 4.18 24.66
C LEU A 29 -30.95 3.41 24.31
N ILE A 30 -30.87 2.07 24.33
CA ILE A 30 -32.05 1.24 24.38
C ILE A 30 -32.64 1.48 25.77
N PHE A 31 -33.40 2.57 25.92
CA PHE A 31 -34.39 2.66 26.97
C PHE A 31 -35.48 1.66 26.59
N SER A 32 -35.26 0.40 26.96
CA SER A 32 -36.41 -0.45 27.26
C SER A 32 -37.19 0.32 28.33
N PRO A 33 -38.47 0.66 28.13
CA PRO A 33 -39.29 0.99 29.28
C PRO A 33 -39.16 -0.24 30.18
N VAL A 34 -38.48 -0.10 31.31
CA VAL A 34 -38.56 -1.09 32.37
C VAL A 34 -40.02 -1.08 32.77
N GLU A 35 -40.85 -1.90 32.12
CA GLU A 35 -42.11 -2.32 32.65
C GLU A 35 -41.74 -2.99 33.97
N SER A 36 -41.80 -2.19 35.02
CA SER A 36 -41.34 -2.58 36.34
C SER A 36 -42.24 -3.68 36.84
N VAL A 37 -41.86 -4.92 36.57
CA VAL A 37 -42.31 -6.06 37.35
C VAL A 37 -41.68 -5.87 38.71
N VAL A 38 -42.45 -5.30 39.63
CA VAL A 38 -42.13 -5.39 41.06
C VAL A 38 -42.03 -6.90 41.33
N PRO A 39 -40.87 -7.44 41.74
CA PRO A 39 -40.70 -8.88 41.86
C PRO A 39 -41.76 -9.45 42.80
N ALA A 40 -42.30 -10.63 42.44
CA ALA A 40 -43.25 -11.35 43.26
C ALA A 40 -42.59 -11.68 44.61
N LEU A 41 -43.04 -10.99 45.67
CA LEU A 41 -42.44 -11.01 47.00
C LEU A 41 -42.64 -12.35 47.70
N GLN A 42 -41.57 -13.11 47.92
CA GLN A 42 -41.55 -14.13 48.98
C GLN A 42 -40.31 -14.02 49.90
N ALA A 43 -40.64 -13.97 51.20
CA ALA A 43 -39.90 -14.40 52.39
C ALA A 43 -38.43 -13.95 52.63
N GLN A 44 -38.17 -12.64 52.72
CA GLN A 44 -37.31 -12.00 53.77
C GLN A 44 -37.21 -10.46 53.63
N VAL A 45 -38.02 -9.85 52.76
CA VAL A 45 -38.00 -8.41 52.53
C VAL A 45 -38.62 -7.64 53.70
N THR A 46 -37.81 -6.80 54.36
CA THR A 46 -38.26 -5.93 55.46
C THR A 46 -39.37 -4.97 55.01
N SER A 47 -40.22 -4.53 55.94
CA SER A 47 -41.28 -3.56 55.64
C SER A 47 -40.71 -2.25 55.05
N ALA A 48 -39.49 -1.87 55.46
CA ALA A 48 -38.78 -0.70 54.95
C ALA A 48 -38.38 -0.85 53.47
N VAL A 49 -37.87 -2.02 53.06
CA VAL A 49 -37.53 -2.29 51.65
C VAL A 49 -38.78 -2.28 50.77
N ARG A 50 -39.91 -2.89 51.22
CA ARG A 50 -41.19 -2.82 50.47
C ARG A 50 -41.71 -1.40 50.32
N ARG A 51 -41.56 -0.57 51.36
CA ARG A 51 -41.92 0.86 51.30
C ARG A 51 -41.06 1.59 50.28
N GLY A 52 -39.75 1.33 50.24
CA GLY A 52 -38.84 1.89 49.22
C GLY A 52 -39.31 1.61 47.79
N TYR A 53 -39.64 0.35 47.47
CA TYR A 53 -40.18 0.00 46.15
C TYR A 53 -41.54 0.65 45.85
N SER A 54 -42.42 0.77 46.85
CA SER A 54 -43.68 1.50 46.68
C SER A 54 -43.47 3.00 46.38
N LEU A 55 -42.42 3.61 46.94
CA LEU A 55 -42.06 5.01 46.67
C LEU A 55 -41.50 5.16 45.25
N LEU A 56 -40.64 4.23 44.81
CA LEU A 56 -40.17 4.20 43.42
C LEU A 56 -41.31 4.08 42.41
N LYS A 57 -42.31 3.23 42.68
CA LYS A 57 -43.49 3.08 41.80
C LYS A 57 -44.33 4.36 41.69
N LYS A 58 -44.28 5.23 42.70
CA LYS A 58 -44.94 6.55 42.70
C LYS A 58 -44.08 7.67 42.09
N GLY A 59 -42.85 7.36 41.67
CA GLY A 59 -41.89 8.35 41.15
C GLY A 59 -41.21 9.20 42.24
N TRP A 60 -41.38 8.88 43.52
CA TRP A 60 -40.75 9.62 44.63
C TRP A 60 -39.35 9.08 44.89
N VAL A 61 -38.44 9.34 43.96
CA VAL A 61 -37.10 8.73 43.89
C VAL A 61 -36.26 9.09 45.12
N ASP A 62 -36.17 10.36 45.50
CA ASP A 62 -35.36 10.79 46.66
C ASP A 62 -35.86 10.19 47.98
N ASN A 63 -37.18 10.11 48.16
CA ASN A 63 -37.77 9.45 49.33
C ASN A 63 -37.48 7.96 49.35
N ALA A 64 -37.44 7.31 48.18
CA ALA A 64 -37.08 5.90 48.07
C ALA A 64 -35.61 5.68 48.44
N ILE A 65 -34.69 6.51 47.93
CA ILE A 65 -33.26 6.48 48.28
C ILE A 65 -33.09 6.56 49.81
N ALA A 66 -33.66 7.59 50.44
CA ALA A 66 -33.57 7.77 51.89
C ALA A 66 -34.14 6.57 52.68
N THR A 67 -35.24 5.98 52.17
CA THR A 67 -35.88 4.80 52.80
C THR A 67 -35.00 3.56 52.68
N PHE A 68 -34.37 3.32 51.53
CA PHE A 68 -33.46 2.19 51.33
C PHE A 68 -32.15 2.35 52.11
N GLU A 69 -31.56 3.55 52.16
CA GLU A 69 -30.39 3.84 52.99
C GLU A 69 -30.68 3.57 54.47
N GLN A 70 -31.85 3.99 54.97
CA GLN A 70 -32.26 3.71 56.34
C GLN A 70 -32.47 2.20 56.57
N ALA A 71 -33.05 1.48 55.61
CA ALA A 71 -33.21 0.04 55.69
C ALA A 71 -31.85 -0.68 55.75
N LEU A 72 -30.87 -0.23 54.97
CA LEU A 72 -29.51 -0.79 54.94
C LEU A 72 -28.69 -0.46 56.19
N LYS A 73 -28.97 0.64 56.89
CA LYS A 73 -28.39 0.87 58.23
C LYS A 73 -28.82 -0.22 59.24
N GLY A 74 -30.08 -0.65 59.17
CA GLY A 74 -30.62 -1.70 60.04
C GLY A 74 -30.31 -3.13 59.57
N SER A 75 -30.03 -3.32 58.28
CA SER A 75 -29.70 -4.62 57.70
C SER A 75 -28.65 -4.47 56.58
N PRO A 76 -27.36 -4.28 56.94
CA PRO A 76 -26.32 -3.96 55.97
C PRO A 76 -26.12 -4.99 54.86
N GLN A 77 -26.47 -6.26 55.10
CA GLN A 77 -26.33 -7.36 54.15
C GLN A 77 -27.62 -7.66 53.35
N SER A 78 -28.67 -6.84 53.46
CA SER A 78 -29.91 -7.07 52.68
C SER A 78 -29.66 -6.83 51.20
N LYS A 79 -29.62 -7.92 50.41
CA LYS A 79 -29.43 -7.85 48.96
C LYS A 79 -30.58 -7.10 48.27
N GLU A 80 -31.82 -7.31 48.69
CA GLU A 80 -33.01 -6.66 48.13
C GLU A 80 -33.07 -5.17 48.46
N GLY A 81 -32.55 -4.78 49.63
CA GLY A 81 -32.41 -3.38 50.02
C GLY A 81 -31.32 -2.66 49.21
N ARG A 82 -30.19 -3.33 48.94
CA ARG A 82 -29.11 -2.78 48.09
C ARG A 82 -29.54 -2.66 46.64
N LEU A 83 -30.23 -3.67 46.12
CA LEU A 83 -30.80 -3.66 44.77
C LEU A 83 -31.83 -2.52 44.62
N GLY A 84 -32.72 -2.35 45.60
CA GLY A 84 -33.67 -1.25 45.60
C GLY A 84 -33.00 0.13 45.65
N LEU A 85 -31.90 0.27 46.41
CA LEU A 85 -31.10 1.48 46.43
C LEU A 85 -30.39 1.75 45.09
N ALA A 86 -29.84 0.71 44.45
CA ALA A 86 -29.19 0.81 43.15
C ALA A 86 -30.17 1.29 42.06
N ILE A 87 -31.36 0.69 42.00
CA ILE A 87 -32.45 1.11 41.10
C ILE A 87 -32.87 2.55 41.38
N ALA A 88 -32.95 2.94 42.66
CA ALA A 88 -33.30 4.30 43.03
C ALA A 88 -32.24 5.32 42.59
N TYR A 89 -30.95 4.99 42.71
CA TYR A 89 -29.86 5.81 42.19
C TYR A 89 -29.88 5.94 40.67
N GLN A 90 -30.13 4.84 39.95
CA GLN A 90 -30.23 4.87 38.49
C GLN A 90 -31.38 5.77 38.04
N ARG A 91 -32.57 5.68 38.66
CA ARG A 91 -33.70 6.57 38.38
C ARG A 91 -33.46 8.04 38.73
N ALA A 92 -32.52 8.31 39.65
CA ALA A 92 -32.11 9.66 40.01
C ALA A 92 -31.03 10.23 39.05
N GLY A 93 -30.58 9.46 38.05
CA GLY A 93 -29.44 9.82 37.19
C GLY A 93 -28.10 9.80 37.93
N ARG A 94 -28.02 9.13 39.09
CA ARG A 94 -26.81 8.98 39.89
C ARG A 94 -26.06 7.71 39.47
N ASP A 95 -25.64 7.65 38.21
CA ASP A 95 -25.13 6.43 37.57
C ASP A 95 -23.91 5.82 38.28
N ALA A 96 -23.00 6.65 38.82
CA ALA A 96 -21.82 6.17 39.55
C ALA A 96 -22.20 5.50 40.88
N ASP A 97 -23.22 6.02 41.56
CA ASP A 97 -23.72 5.43 42.80
C ASP A 97 -24.53 4.16 42.50
N ALA A 98 -25.31 4.17 41.41
CA ALA A 98 -26.03 3.01 40.92
C ALA A 98 -25.07 1.87 40.57
N TRP A 99 -24.04 2.17 39.76
CA TRP A 99 -22.97 1.24 39.40
C TRP A 99 -22.34 0.59 40.63
N ALA A 100 -21.90 1.40 41.59
CA ALA A 100 -21.29 0.89 42.82
C ALA A 100 -22.26 0.02 43.65
N ALA A 101 -23.54 0.39 43.71
CA ALA A 101 -24.55 -0.35 44.43
C ALA A 101 -24.90 -1.69 43.74
N TYR A 102 -25.00 -1.72 42.40
CA TYR A 102 -25.21 -2.97 41.64
C TYR A 102 -24.02 -3.92 41.75
N GLN A 103 -22.79 -3.41 41.66
CA GLN A 103 -21.57 -4.21 41.89
C GLN A 103 -21.57 -4.86 43.29
N GLN A 104 -22.05 -4.14 44.32
CA GLN A 104 -22.21 -4.73 45.66
C GLN A 104 -23.33 -5.78 45.75
N VAL A 105 -24.35 -5.71 44.90
CA VAL A 105 -25.36 -6.78 44.78
C VAL A 105 -24.73 -8.01 44.15
N LEU A 106 -23.99 -7.87 43.05
CA LEU A 106 -23.30 -8.97 42.37
C LEU A 106 -22.22 -9.63 43.22
N ALA A 107 -21.55 -8.87 44.10
CA ALA A 107 -20.62 -9.44 45.07
C ALA A 107 -21.30 -10.35 46.13
N ILE A 108 -22.60 -10.16 46.40
CA ILE A 108 -23.38 -11.02 47.30
C ILE A 108 -24.05 -12.15 46.52
N ASP A 109 -24.62 -11.84 45.36
CA ASP A 109 -25.41 -12.73 44.52
C ASP A 109 -24.96 -12.58 43.06
N PRO A 110 -23.91 -13.34 42.63
CA PRO A 110 -23.31 -13.20 41.30
C PRO A 110 -24.27 -13.48 40.14
N ASN A 111 -25.39 -14.17 40.40
CA ASN A 111 -26.38 -14.56 39.40
C ASN A 111 -27.66 -13.71 39.46
N ASN A 112 -27.63 -12.57 40.16
CA ASN A 112 -28.77 -11.67 40.24
C ASN A 112 -29.04 -11.03 38.88
N LYS A 113 -30.06 -11.51 38.15
CA LYS A 113 -30.37 -11.09 36.78
C LYS A 113 -30.57 -9.58 36.64
N GLU A 114 -31.35 -8.97 37.54
CA GLU A 114 -31.63 -7.52 37.51
C GLU A 114 -30.34 -6.69 37.67
N ALA A 115 -29.43 -7.09 38.55
CA ALA A 115 -28.14 -6.42 38.71
C ALA A 115 -27.19 -6.68 37.53
N LEU A 116 -27.18 -7.89 36.96
CA LEU A 116 -26.38 -8.21 35.77
C LEU A 116 -26.83 -7.40 34.55
N GLU A 117 -28.15 -7.30 34.33
CA GLU A 117 -28.76 -6.47 33.28
C GLU A 117 -28.37 -5.00 33.44
N ALA A 118 -28.53 -4.45 34.65
CA ALA A 118 -28.22 -3.04 34.91
C ALA A 118 -26.72 -2.71 34.80
N VAL A 119 -25.83 -3.62 35.24
CA VAL A 119 -24.38 -3.45 35.05
C VAL A 119 -24.01 -3.56 33.56
N GLY A 120 -24.65 -4.46 32.82
CA GLY A 120 -24.52 -4.52 31.37
C GLY A 120 -24.88 -3.21 30.68
N GLU A 121 -26.06 -2.66 31.00
CA GLU A 121 -26.55 -1.38 30.45
C GLU A 121 -25.62 -0.22 30.82
N LEU A 122 -25.29 -0.07 32.11
CA LEU A 122 -24.42 0.99 32.60
C LEU A 122 -22.98 0.87 32.05
N GLY A 123 -22.55 -0.33 31.66
CA GLY A 123 -21.27 -0.55 30.98
C GLY A 123 -21.08 0.32 29.74
N GLY A 124 -22.17 0.75 29.09
CA GLY A 124 -22.14 1.66 27.95
C GLY A 124 -21.89 3.13 28.29
N TYR A 125 -21.99 3.52 29.57
CA TYR A 125 -21.98 4.93 29.96
C TYR A 125 -20.57 5.47 30.16
N ARG A 126 -19.60 4.60 30.48
CA ARG A 126 -18.21 4.97 30.74
C ARG A 126 -17.25 3.89 30.23
N PRO A 127 -16.14 4.28 29.56
CA PRO A 127 -15.16 3.30 29.08
C PRO A 127 -14.60 2.36 30.15
N GLU A 128 -14.45 2.84 31.39
CA GLU A 128 -13.89 2.05 32.50
C GLU A 128 -14.88 1.00 33.01
N TRP A 129 -16.17 1.14 32.71
CA TRP A 129 -17.24 0.22 33.11
C TRP A 129 -17.51 -0.84 32.04
N GLN A 130 -17.04 -0.64 30.81
CA GLN A 130 -17.27 -1.56 29.69
C GLN A 130 -16.81 -3.00 29.96
N PRO A 131 -15.60 -3.26 30.52
CA PRO A 131 -15.15 -4.63 30.76
C PRO A 131 -16.09 -5.40 31.72
N ASP A 132 -16.45 -4.76 32.83
CA ASP A 132 -17.36 -5.34 33.83
C ASP A 132 -18.78 -5.50 33.26
N GLY A 133 -19.23 -4.58 32.41
CA GLY A 133 -20.50 -4.67 31.70
C GLY A 133 -20.56 -5.88 30.76
N ILE A 134 -19.50 -6.13 29.99
CA ILE A 134 -19.38 -7.31 29.11
C ILE A 134 -19.38 -8.60 29.93
N GLU A 135 -18.69 -8.63 31.07
CA GLU A 135 -18.66 -9.79 31.97
C GLU A 135 -20.04 -10.07 32.58
N ALA A 136 -20.73 -9.02 33.03
CA ALA A 136 -22.09 -9.12 33.57
C ALA A 136 -23.07 -9.66 32.51
N LEU A 137 -23.02 -9.14 31.29
CA LEU A 137 -23.84 -9.62 30.18
C LEU A 137 -23.49 -11.06 29.78
N THR A 138 -22.20 -11.42 29.81
CA THR A 138 -21.77 -12.80 29.53
C THR A 138 -22.31 -13.77 30.59
N THR A 139 -22.26 -13.39 31.87
CA THR A 139 -22.85 -14.17 32.96
C THR A 139 -24.37 -14.29 32.81
N LEU A 140 -25.04 -13.19 32.46
CA LEU A 140 -26.48 -13.18 32.20
C LEU A 140 -26.85 -14.12 31.04
N LEU A 141 -26.09 -14.11 29.95
CA LEU A 141 -26.31 -14.99 28.79
C LEU A 141 -26.01 -16.46 29.10
N ASN A 142 -25.12 -16.77 30.04
CA ASN A 142 -24.99 -18.14 30.54
C ASN A 142 -26.25 -18.62 31.28
N LEU A 143 -27.00 -17.71 31.92
CA LEU A 143 -28.27 -18.01 32.60
C LEU A 143 -29.48 -17.96 31.65
N SER A 144 -29.42 -17.13 30.62
CA SER A 144 -30.47 -16.87 29.63
C SER A 144 -29.86 -16.78 28.21
N PRO A 145 -29.51 -17.90 27.55
CA PRO A 145 -28.73 -17.87 26.29
C PRO A 145 -29.36 -17.15 25.11
N ASN A 146 -30.70 -17.05 25.08
CA ASN A 146 -31.46 -16.44 23.98
C ASN A 146 -32.05 -15.07 24.35
N ASP A 147 -31.49 -14.40 25.36
CA ASP A 147 -31.91 -13.03 25.69
C ASP A 147 -31.39 -12.06 24.63
N THR A 148 -32.28 -11.68 23.71
CA THR A 148 -31.95 -10.84 22.55
C THR A 148 -31.51 -9.44 22.95
N ALA A 149 -32.00 -8.91 24.08
CA ALA A 149 -31.60 -7.60 24.58
C ALA A 149 -30.19 -7.67 25.17
N ALA A 150 -29.88 -8.70 25.96
CA ALA A 150 -28.55 -8.91 26.51
C ALA A 150 -27.51 -9.19 25.41
N LEU A 151 -27.85 -9.99 24.39
CA LEU A 151 -27.00 -10.21 23.21
C LEU A 151 -26.71 -8.90 22.48
N ALA A 152 -27.73 -8.09 22.19
CA ALA A 152 -27.55 -6.82 21.49
C ALA A 152 -26.69 -5.83 22.30
N GLN A 153 -26.89 -5.74 23.61
CA GLN A 153 -26.08 -4.88 24.48
C GLN A 153 -24.63 -5.35 24.55
N ARG A 154 -24.40 -6.67 24.66
CA ARG A 154 -23.05 -7.21 24.70
C ARG A 154 -22.34 -6.96 23.38
N ALA A 155 -23.03 -7.17 22.26
CA ALA A 155 -22.53 -6.88 20.92
C ALA A 155 -22.11 -5.41 20.76
N LEU A 156 -22.93 -4.47 21.23
CA LEU A 156 -22.61 -3.04 21.21
C LEU A 156 -21.32 -2.73 21.99
N LEU A 157 -21.21 -3.24 23.23
CA LEU A 157 -20.02 -3.02 24.07
C LEU A 157 -18.76 -3.67 23.49
N LEU A 158 -18.89 -4.88 22.94
CA LEU A 158 -17.81 -5.56 22.22
C LEU A 158 -17.37 -4.75 20.99
N GLY A 159 -18.32 -4.19 20.25
CA GLY A 159 -18.06 -3.30 19.13
C GLY A 159 -17.28 -2.03 19.53
N TYR A 160 -17.63 -1.40 20.66
CA TYR A 160 -16.87 -0.25 21.18
C TYR A 160 -15.44 -0.60 21.60
N GLN A 161 -15.19 -1.85 21.96
CA GLN A 161 -13.84 -2.38 22.22
C GLN A 161 -13.11 -2.82 20.94
N GLY A 162 -13.74 -2.71 19.76
CA GLY A 162 -13.22 -3.21 18.49
C GLY A 162 -13.23 -4.73 18.35
N ARG A 163 -13.91 -5.45 19.26
CA ARG A 163 -14.07 -6.91 19.26
C ARG A 163 -15.21 -7.31 18.31
N PHE A 164 -15.07 -6.90 17.04
CA PHE A 164 -16.10 -7.06 16.02
C PHE A 164 -16.52 -8.51 15.77
N PRO A 165 -15.63 -9.53 15.71
CA PRO A 165 -16.07 -10.91 15.46
C PRO A 165 -17.08 -11.42 16.49
N GLU A 166 -16.84 -11.13 17.76
CA GLU A 166 -17.74 -11.53 18.85
C GLU A 166 -19.03 -10.69 18.85
N ALA A 167 -18.92 -9.39 18.54
CA ALA A 167 -20.09 -8.53 18.39
C ALA A 167 -21.01 -8.97 17.25
N LEU A 168 -20.44 -9.32 16.10
CA LEU A 168 -21.19 -9.79 14.94
C LEU A 168 -21.84 -11.14 15.20
N ALA A 169 -21.19 -12.05 15.92
CA ALA A 169 -21.78 -13.33 16.32
C ALA A 169 -23.04 -13.14 17.18
N ASP A 170 -23.00 -12.21 18.15
CA ASP A 170 -24.18 -11.87 18.95
C ASP A 170 -25.29 -11.23 18.10
N TYR A 171 -24.95 -10.28 17.21
CA TYR A 171 -25.94 -9.65 16.35
C TYR A 171 -26.55 -10.60 15.32
N GLN A 172 -25.82 -11.60 14.81
CA GLN A 172 -26.37 -12.61 13.91
C GLN A 172 -27.56 -13.33 14.57
N ILE A 173 -27.41 -13.75 15.83
CA ILE A 173 -28.48 -14.40 16.58
C ILE A 173 -29.66 -13.44 16.77
N VAL A 174 -29.38 -12.18 17.14
CA VAL A 174 -30.43 -11.17 17.39
C VAL A 174 -31.22 -10.79 16.13
N LEU A 175 -30.56 -10.76 14.97
CA LEU A 175 -31.19 -10.40 13.71
C LEU A 175 -32.18 -11.47 13.22
N GLU A 176 -32.03 -12.72 13.65
CA GLU A 176 -32.94 -13.84 13.37
C GLU A 176 -34.26 -13.75 14.17
N SER A 177 -34.29 -13.02 15.29
CA SER A 177 -35.39 -13.01 16.27
C SER A 177 -36.34 -11.80 16.19
N ASN A 178 -36.59 -11.26 14.99
CA ASN A 178 -37.42 -10.05 14.78
C ASN A 178 -37.02 -8.87 15.70
N PRO A 179 -35.83 -8.29 15.51
CA PRO A 179 -35.30 -7.21 16.36
C PRO A 179 -36.11 -5.92 16.24
N THR A 180 -36.06 -5.09 17.29
CA THR A 180 -36.61 -3.72 17.23
C THR A 180 -35.81 -2.82 16.30
N PRO A 181 -36.37 -1.71 15.79
CA PRO A 181 -35.63 -0.75 14.98
C PRO A 181 -34.33 -0.25 15.67
N GLU A 182 -34.35 -0.05 16.99
CA GLU A 182 -33.17 0.41 17.75
C GLU A 182 -32.03 -0.60 17.71
N ILE A 183 -32.36 -1.89 17.82
CA ILE A 183 -31.40 -2.99 17.72
C ILE A 183 -30.87 -3.11 16.29
N ILE A 184 -31.73 -2.98 15.28
CA ILE A 184 -31.32 -2.96 13.86
C ILE A 184 -30.33 -1.83 13.61
N LEU A 185 -30.58 -0.64 14.16
CA LEU A 185 -29.69 0.51 14.03
C LEU A 185 -28.34 0.28 14.74
N GLY A 186 -28.35 -0.33 15.93
CA GLY A 186 -27.13 -0.75 16.63
C GLY A 186 -26.31 -1.75 15.80
N ALA A 187 -26.97 -2.78 15.26
CA ALA A 187 -26.36 -3.75 14.37
C ALA A 187 -25.79 -3.07 13.11
N ALA A 188 -26.54 -2.21 12.43
CA ALA A 188 -26.12 -1.50 11.23
C ALA A 188 -24.79 -0.75 11.43
N GLN A 189 -24.66 -0.04 12.56
CA GLN A 189 -23.44 0.67 12.93
C GLN A 189 -22.28 -0.30 13.16
N ILE A 190 -22.48 -1.39 13.90
CA ILE A 190 -21.40 -2.36 14.17
C ILE A 190 -20.97 -3.12 12.91
N TYR A 191 -21.90 -3.56 12.05
CA TYR A 191 -21.58 -4.14 10.74
C TYR A 191 -20.76 -3.15 9.90
N THR A 192 -21.18 -1.88 9.83
CA THR A 192 -20.44 -0.84 9.11
C THR A 192 -19.02 -0.66 9.67
N TYR A 193 -18.85 -0.48 10.98
CA TYR A 193 -17.52 -0.26 11.58
C TYR A 193 -16.63 -1.51 11.57
N SER A 194 -17.22 -2.70 11.47
CA SER A 194 -16.47 -3.94 11.25
C SER A 194 -15.91 -4.07 9.82
N GLY A 195 -16.40 -3.24 8.88
CA GLY A 195 -16.03 -3.25 7.47
C GLY A 195 -17.03 -3.96 6.55
N ASP A 196 -18.07 -4.56 7.09
CA ASP A 196 -19.18 -5.13 6.31
C ASP A 196 -20.20 -4.05 5.95
N TYR A 197 -19.79 -3.19 5.00
CA TYR A 197 -20.57 -2.02 4.58
C TYR A 197 -21.87 -2.39 3.88
N GLN A 198 -21.90 -3.53 3.18
CA GLN A 198 -23.08 -4.00 2.46
C GLN A 198 -24.17 -4.42 3.45
N GLN A 199 -23.85 -5.29 4.41
CA GLN A 199 -24.80 -5.67 5.45
C GLN A 199 -25.20 -4.48 6.32
N GLY A 200 -24.25 -3.58 6.62
CA GLY A 200 -24.51 -2.31 7.30
C GLY A 200 -25.57 -1.47 6.58
N LEU A 201 -25.41 -1.26 5.26
CA LEU A 201 -26.37 -0.51 4.44
C LEU A 201 -27.75 -1.17 4.41
N GLU A 202 -27.83 -2.49 4.21
CA GLU A 202 -29.10 -3.23 4.21
C GLU A 202 -29.85 -3.07 5.55
N LEU A 203 -29.13 -3.06 6.67
CA LEU A 203 -29.71 -2.85 7.99
C LEU A 203 -30.15 -1.38 8.19
N PHE A 204 -29.42 -0.40 7.66
CA PHE A 204 -29.88 0.99 7.65
C PHE A 204 -31.15 1.17 6.82
N ASP A 205 -31.24 0.54 5.65
CA ASP A 205 -32.45 0.55 4.80
C ASP A 205 -33.64 -0.09 5.52
N ARG A 206 -33.41 -1.23 6.19
CA ARG A 206 -34.42 -1.89 7.03
C ARG A 206 -34.88 -1.00 8.19
N TYR A 207 -33.97 -0.24 8.81
CA TYR A 207 -34.32 0.74 9.84
C TYR A 207 -35.17 1.87 9.26
N GLN A 208 -34.79 2.46 8.12
CA GLN A 208 -35.55 3.53 7.48
C GLN A 208 -36.95 3.07 7.03
N ALA A 209 -37.09 1.81 6.60
CA ALA A 209 -38.38 1.21 6.24
C ALA A 209 -39.37 1.16 7.43
N SER A 210 -38.90 1.30 8.68
CA SER A 210 -39.76 1.45 9.86
C SER A 210 -40.41 2.84 9.98
N GLY A 211 -40.08 3.77 9.08
CA GLY A 211 -40.56 5.16 9.07
C GLY A 211 -39.81 6.10 10.01
N LYS A 212 -38.75 5.62 10.68
CA LYS A 212 -37.90 6.44 11.55
C LYS A 212 -36.75 7.06 10.75
N PRO A 213 -36.46 8.37 10.90
CA PRO A 213 -35.30 8.98 10.28
C PRO A 213 -34.00 8.48 10.93
N ILE A 214 -32.91 8.47 10.16
CA ILE A 214 -31.57 8.16 10.67
C ILE A 214 -31.19 9.24 11.68
N PRO A 215 -30.91 8.89 12.94
CA PRO A 215 -30.53 9.88 13.95
C PRO A 215 -29.11 10.38 13.69
N GLY A 216 -28.81 11.62 14.08
CA GLY A 216 -27.55 12.28 13.75
C GLY A 216 -26.28 11.58 14.27
N ASN A 217 -26.38 10.85 15.37
CA ASN A 217 -25.31 10.00 15.91
C ASN A 217 -25.00 8.77 15.05
N ALA A 218 -25.93 8.33 14.20
CA ALA A 218 -25.74 7.23 13.26
C ALA A 218 -25.48 7.69 11.83
N ALA A 219 -25.60 9.00 11.55
CA ALA A 219 -25.43 9.57 10.21
C ALA A 219 -24.02 9.32 9.64
N GLY A 220 -22.98 9.40 10.46
CA GLY A 220 -21.60 9.12 10.04
C GLY A 220 -21.41 7.67 9.60
N ALA A 221 -21.92 6.71 10.38
CA ALA A 221 -21.89 5.29 10.01
C ALA A 221 -22.73 5.00 8.75
N TYR A 222 -23.93 5.58 8.64
CA TYR A 222 -24.77 5.41 7.45
C TYR A 222 -24.11 5.98 6.19
N ALA A 223 -23.54 7.18 6.29
CA ALA A 223 -22.81 7.80 5.18
C ALA A 223 -21.55 7.01 4.81
N LEU A 224 -20.84 6.42 5.78
CA LEU A 224 -19.72 5.52 5.53
C LEU A 224 -20.18 4.28 4.76
N ALA A 225 -21.28 3.63 5.18
CA ALA A 225 -21.84 2.48 4.47
C ALA A 225 -22.23 2.85 3.02
N LEU A 226 -22.91 3.98 2.82
CA LEU A 226 -23.25 4.50 1.48
C LEU A 226 -22.01 4.75 0.63
N ARG A 227 -20.99 5.41 1.19
CA ARG A 227 -19.75 5.74 0.47
C ARG A 227 -19.02 4.49 -0.01
N GLU A 228 -18.81 3.53 0.88
CA GLU A 228 -18.03 2.31 0.58
C GLU A 228 -18.81 1.30 -0.27
N THR A 229 -20.14 1.41 -0.35
CA THR A 229 -20.99 0.63 -1.27
C THR A 229 -21.23 1.30 -2.63
N GLY A 230 -20.52 2.41 -2.90
CA GLY A 230 -20.56 3.08 -4.22
C GLY A 230 -21.63 4.16 -4.37
N ASN A 231 -22.20 4.65 -3.26
CA ASN A 231 -23.21 5.72 -3.23
C ASN A 231 -22.70 7.02 -2.54
N PRO A 232 -21.54 7.59 -2.93
CA PRO A 232 -20.95 8.72 -2.22
C PRO A 232 -21.77 10.02 -2.33
N ALA A 233 -22.56 10.21 -3.38
CA ALA A 233 -23.43 11.37 -3.52
C ALA A 233 -24.55 11.38 -2.46
N GLN A 234 -25.15 10.22 -2.17
CA GLN A 234 -26.15 10.11 -1.10
C GLN A 234 -25.49 10.27 0.28
N ALA A 235 -24.26 9.79 0.45
CA ALA A 235 -23.50 10.03 1.68
C ALA A 235 -23.31 11.54 1.93
N VAL A 236 -23.00 12.32 0.90
CA VAL A 236 -22.95 13.80 0.97
C VAL A 236 -24.28 14.38 1.41
N GLU A 237 -25.39 14.01 0.76
CA GLU A 237 -26.73 14.53 1.11
C GLU A 237 -27.11 14.28 2.57
N VAL A 238 -26.85 13.08 3.08
CA VAL A 238 -27.11 12.69 4.48
C VAL A 238 -26.31 13.57 5.45
N LEU A 239 -25.02 13.73 5.17
CA LEU A 239 -24.09 14.46 6.04
C LEU A 239 -24.33 15.98 5.97
N GLU A 240 -24.66 16.54 4.80
CA GLU A 240 -25.07 17.92 4.66
C GLU A 240 -26.38 18.21 5.40
N ALA A 241 -27.39 17.35 5.25
CA ALA A 241 -28.66 17.49 5.95
C ALA A 241 -28.45 17.47 7.46
N GLN A 242 -27.56 16.62 7.96
CA GLN A 242 -27.22 16.57 9.37
C GLN A 242 -26.41 17.80 9.82
N LEU A 243 -25.48 18.29 9.00
CA LEU A 243 -24.66 19.45 9.32
C LEU A 243 -25.50 20.75 9.38
N ASN A 244 -26.50 20.86 8.49
CA ASN A 244 -27.42 22.00 8.42
C ASN A 244 -28.39 22.10 9.61
N GLN A 245 -28.58 21.03 10.38
CA GLN A 245 -29.36 21.06 11.62
C GLN A 245 -28.63 21.78 12.76
N PHE A 246 -27.30 21.97 12.65
CA PHE A 246 -26.53 22.70 13.65
C PHE A 246 -26.58 24.21 13.38
N SER A 247 -27.37 24.94 14.19
CA SER A 247 -27.53 26.40 14.07
C SER A 247 -26.33 27.22 14.58
N GLN A 248 -25.36 26.61 15.27
CA GLN A 248 -24.13 27.24 15.76
C GLN A 248 -22.96 26.25 15.69
N PHE A 249 -21.75 26.74 15.40
CA PHE A 249 -20.52 25.97 15.41
C PHE A 249 -20.21 25.51 16.85
N TYR A 250 -20.54 24.26 17.17
CA TYR A 250 -20.06 23.58 18.37
C TYR A 250 -19.00 22.57 17.94
N GLY A 251 -17.92 22.38 18.73
CA GLY A 251 -16.82 21.45 18.41
C GLY A 251 -17.22 19.98 18.12
N ASN A 252 -18.49 19.63 18.34
CA ASN A 252 -19.11 18.36 17.98
C ASN A 252 -19.41 18.19 16.47
N ASP A 253 -19.32 19.24 15.64
CA ASP A 253 -19.47 19.13 14.17
C ASP A 253 -18.18 18.71 13.44
N SER A 254 -17.06 18.58 14.17
CA SER A 254 -15.73 18.30 13.62
C SER A 254 -15.63 16.95 12.89
N TYR A 255 -16.13 15.88 13.50
CA TYR A 255 -16.18 14.55 12.88
C TYR A 255 -17.14 14.51 11.70
N LEU A 256 -18.29 15.18 11.81
CA LEU A 256 -19.27 15.26 10.72
C LEU A 256 -18.70 15.97 9.49
N ARG A 257 -17.97 17.07 9.69
CA ARG A 257 -17.23 17.77 8.62
C ARG A 257 -16.12 16.91 8.02
N ALA A 258 -15.40 16.16 8.85
CA ALA A 258 -14.38 15.22 8.39
C ALA A 258 -14.97 14.10 7.52
N ASP A 259 -16.09 13.50 7.96
CA ASP A 259 -16.79 12.48 7.19
C ASP A 259 -17.39 13.04 5.89
N LEU A 260 -17.94 14.26 5.94
CA LEU A 260 -18.47 14.97 4.77
C LEU A 260 -17.36 15.30 3.77
N ALA A 261 -16.18 15.72 4.24
CA ALA A 261 -15.02 15.94 3.37
C ALA A 261 -14.64 14.67 2.60
N LYS A 262 -14.62 13.52 3.29
CA LYS A 262 -14.31 12.24 2.64
C LYS A 262 -15.41 11.79 1.68
N ALA A 263 -16.68 12.10 1.98
CA ALA A 263 -17.80 11.83 1.07
C ALA A 263 -17.72 12.71 -0.19
N TYR A 264 -17.41 14.01 -0.05
CA TYR A 264 -17.13 14.90 -1.18
C TYR A 264 -15.97 14.38 -2.02
N GLN A 265 -14.85 14.00 -1.41
CA GLN A 265 -13.71 13.40 -2.11
C GLN A 265 -14.14 12.15 -2.91
N ALA A 266 -14.85 11.21 -2.27
CA ALA A 266 -15.33 10.00 -2.95
C ALA A 266 -16.33 10.30 -4.09
N SER A 267 -17.04 11.44 -4.04
CA SER A 267 -17.92 11.91 -5.11
C SER A 267 -17.21 12.73 -6.20
N GLY A 268 -15.88 12.90 -6.12
CA GLY A 268 -15.08 13.67 -7.07
C GLY A 268 -15.07 15.19 -6.83
N GLN A 269 -15.56 15.65 -5.68
CA GLN A 269 -15.72 17.06 -5.31
C GLN A 269 -14.58 17.51 -4.36
N LEU A 270 -13.33 17.49 -4.84
CA LEU A 270 -12.16 17.75 -4.00
C LEU A 270 -12.12 19.18 -3.43
N THR A 271 -12.64 20.16 -4.15
CA THR A 271 -12.64 21.56 -3.68
C THR A 271 -13.58 21.74 -2.48
N GLU A 272 -14.76 21.14 -2.55
CA GLU A 272 -15.77 21.10 -1.50
C GLU A 272 -15.24 20.30 -0.30
N ALA A 273 -14.57 19.17 -0.57
CA ALA A 273 -13.92 18.36 0.45
C ALA A 273 -12.93 19.16 1.31
N LEU A 274 -12.08 19.97 0.68
CA LEU A 274 -11.12 20.79 1.42
C LEU A 274 -11.80 22.00 2.08
N SER A 275 -12.79 22.60 1.42
CA SER A 275 -13.52 23.76 1.95
C SER A 275 -14.25 23.45 3.25
N VAL A 276 -14.90 22.28 3.35
CA VAL A 276 -15.65 21.89 4.56
C VAL A 276 -14.75 21.62 5.77
N LEU A 277 -13.46 21.37 5.53
CA LEU A 277 -12.43 21.16 6.57
C LEU A 277 -11.81 22.46 7.09
N GLU A 278 -11.84 23.57 6.33
CA GLU A 278 -11.23 24.85 6.74
C GLU A 278 -11.66 25.32 8.14
N PRO A 279 -12.93 25.21 8.56
CA PRO A 279 -13.35 25.61 9.89
C PRO A 279 -12.70 24.82 11.04
N LEU A 280 -12.11 23.64 10.77
CA LEU A 280 -11.42 22.80 11.75
C LEU A 280 -9.98 23.25 12.02
N ARG A 281 -9.38 24.02 11.10
CA ARG A 281 -7.98 24.43 11.22
C ARG A 281 -7.75 25.33 12.43
N GLY A 282 -6.66 25.08 13.15
CA GLY A 282 -6.26 25.85 14.32
C GLY A 282 -7.04 25.55 15.61
N ARG A 283 -7.89 24.51 15.63
CA ARG A 283 -8.64 24.08 16.82
C ARG A 283 -8.07 22.78 17.37
N ASP A 284 -7.59 22.80 18.61
CA ASP A 284 -6.98 21.63 19.26
C ASP A 284 -7.95 20.45 19.34
N GLU A 285 -9.23 20.71 19.65
CA GLU A 285 -10.27 19.69 19.75
C GLU A 285 -10.62 19.03 18.40
N ALA A 286 -10.33 19.68 17.27
CA ALA A 286 -10.61 19.18 15.93
C ALA A 286 -9.35 18.64 15.21
N ALA A 287 -8.18 18.67 15.86
CA ALA A 287 -6.93 18.27 15.23
C ALA A 287 -6.93 16.81 14.76
N LEU A 288 -7.47 15.88 15.57
CA LEU A 288 -7.55 14.46 15.22
C LEU A 288 -8.50 14.17 14.03
N PRO A 289 -9.78 14.59 14.03
CA PRO A 289 -10.65 14.36 12.87
C PRO A 289 -10.12 15.04 11.59
N LEU A 290 -9.51 16.23 11.71
CA LEU A 290 -8.87 16.90 10.59
C LEU A 290 -7.67 16.11 10.06
N ALA A 291 -6.79 15.61 10.94
CA ALA A 291 -5.65 14.77 10.54
C ALA A 291 -6.10 13.51 9.80
N ARG A 292 -7.15 12.84 10.30
CA ARG A 292 -7.74 11.64 9.66
C ARG A 292 -8.31 11.93 8.28
N ALA A 293 -9.03 13.04 8.12
CA ALA A 293 -9.58 13.45 6.83
C ALA A 293 -8.48 13.78 5.82
N LEU A 294 -7.52 14.63 6.21
CA LEU A 294 -6.40 15.03 5.35
C LEU A 294 -5.51 13.84 4.96
N SER A 295 -5.26 12.91 5.88
CA SER A 295 -4.49 11.70 5.61
C SER A 295 -5.18 10.81 4.55
N GLU A 296 -6.49 10.57 4.71
CA GLU A 296 -7.24 9.73 3.77
C GLU A 296 -7.39 10.39 2.38
N ILE A 297 -7.77 11.67 2.35
CA ILE A 297 -7.89 12.44 1.11
C ILE A 297 -6.52 12.54 0.42
N GLY A 298 -5.48 12.87 1.18
CA GLY A 298 -4.11 12.94 0.69
C GLY A 298 -3.65 11.65 0.02
N ARG A 299 -3.92 10.50 0.65
CA ARG A 299 -3.60 9.17 0.11
C ARG A 299 -4.38 8.87 -1.17
N ARG A 300 -5.69 9.10 -1.19
CA ARG A 300 -6.55 8.80 -2.35
C ARG A 300 -6.26 9.70 -3.56
N GLU A 301 -5.90 10.95 -3.33
CA GLU A 301 -5.62 11.94 -4.38
C GLU A 301 -4.13 12.02 -4.76
N GLY A 302 -3.23 11.29 -4.10
CA GLY A 302 -1.79 11.38 -4.32
C GLY A 302 -1.19 12.74 -3.92
N ARG A 303 -1.83 13.45 -2.99
CA ARG A 303 -1.48 14.80 -2.51
C ARG A 303 -0.57 14.70 -1.28
N SER A 304 0.75 14.71 -1.52
CA SER A 304 1.74 14.58 -0.44
C SER A 304 1.71 15.73 0.57
N ASP A 305 1.33 16.93 0.12
CA ASP A 305 1.14 18.10 0.98
C ASP A 305 0.05 17.86 2.03
N LEU A 306 -1.08 17.25 1.66
CA LEU A 306 -2.16 16.92 2.61
C LEU A 306 -1.73 15.85 3.61
N THR A 307 -0.94 14.86 3.17
CA THR A 307 -0.42 13.83 4.09
C THR A 307 0.61 14.39 5.08
N GLU A 308 1.44 15.36 4.66
CA GLU A 308 2.40 16.02 5.56
C GLU A 308 1.68 16.96 6.56
N ASP A 309 0.64 17.67 6.12
CA ASP A 309 -0.25 18.44 7.00
C ASP A 309 -0.90 17.52 8.05
N ALA A 310 -1.38 16.35 7.63
CA ALA A 310 -1.96 15.36 8.53
C ALA A 310 -0.95 14.86 9.58
N VAL A 311 0.29 14.55 9.17
CA VAL A 311 1.36 14.14 10.11
C VAL A 311 1.65 15.23 11.14
N THR A 312 1.65 16.50 10.72
CA THR A 312 1.86 17.62 11.63
C THR A 312 0.78 17.68 12.70
N LEU A 313 -0.49 17.51 12.31
CA LEU A 313 -1.62 17.46 13.25
C LEU A 313 -1.56 16.24 14.16
N TYR A 314 -1.20 15.06 13.64
CA TYR A 314 -1.04 13.86 14.47
C TYR A 314 0.03 14.03 15.54
N ARG A 315 1.17 14.67 15.21
CA ARG A 315 2.20 15.01 16.22
C ARG A 315 1.67 15.95 17.29
N GLN A 316 0.90 16.96 16.91
CA GLN A 316 0.23 17.86 17.87
C GLN A 316 -0.72 17.10 18.79
N VAL A 317 -1.50 16.15 18.24
CA VAL A 317 -2.41 15.30 19.02
C VAL A 317 -1.63 14.43 20.01
N LEU A 318 -0.54 13.77 19.58
CA LEU A 318 0.29 12.98 20.49
C LEU A 318 0.93 13.83 21.59
N ALA A 319 1.44 15.02 21.25
CA ALA A 319 2.09 15.91 22.21
C ALA A 319 1.12 16.51 23.25
N SER A 320 -0.11 16.80 22.85
CA SER A 320 -1.15 17.36 23.73
C SER A 320 -1.88 16.29 24.57
N THR A 321 -1.77 15.02 24.20
CA THR A 321 -2.40 13.90 24.92
C THR A 321 -1.48 13.37 26.01
N SER A 322 -1.83 13.56 27.29
CA SER A 322 -0.94 13.19 28.41
C SER A 322 -0.60 11.68 28.51
N LYS A 323 -1.47 10.82 27.97
CA LYS A 323 -1.26 9.36 27.86
C LYS A 323 -2.01 8.87 26.61
N PRO A 324 -1.40 8.89 25.42
CA PRO A 324 -2.06 8.42 24.21
C PRO A 324 -2.30 6.90 24.33
N SER A 325 -3.41 6.42 23.77
CA SER A 325 -3.66 4.97 23.70
C SER A 325 -2.70 4.32 22.72
N SER A 326 -2.37 3.04 22.92
CA SER A 326 -1.55 2.27 21.98
C SER A 326 -2.16 2.21 20.58
N ALA A 327 -3.50 2.23 20.47
CA ALA A 327 -4.22 2.31 19.20
C ALA A 327 -3.94 3.64 18.47
N LEU A 328 -4.00 4.77 19.18
CA LEU A 328 -3.69 6.08 18.60
C LEU A 328 -2.22 6.17 18.18
N VAL A 329 -1.30 5.73 19.02
CA VAL A 329 0.13 5.71 18.68
C VAL A 329 0.38 4.86 17.43
N ARG A 330 -0.28 3.70 17.32
CA ARG A 330 -0.19 2.83 16.15
C ARG A 330 -0.78 3.47 14.90
N GLU A 331 -1.92 4.14 15.00
CA GLU A 331 -2.55 4.88 13.89
C GLU A 331 -1.59 5.96 13.36
N VAL A 332 -0.99 6.75 14.25
CA VAL A 332 -0.02 7.79 13.88
C VAL A 332 1.21 7.16 13.23
N ALA A 333 1.77 6.10 13.81
CA ALA A 333 2.90 5.38 13.23
C ALA A 333 2.58 4.83 11.83
N ASP A 334 1.36 4.30 11.63
CA ASP A 334 0.89 3.80 10.35
C ASP A 334 0.84 4.90 9.28
N VAL A 335 0.25 6.06 9.60
CA VAL A 335 0.22 7.21 8.67
C VAL A 335 1.63 7.72 8.38
N MET A 336 2.48 7.86 9.40
CA MET A 336 3.87 8.31 9.23
C MET A 336 4.70 7.29 8.42
N SER A 337 4.40 6.00 8.49
CA SER A 337 5.10 4.96 7.72
C SER A 337 4.87 5.07 6.20
N GLU A 338 3.82 5.77 5.79
CA GLU A 338 3.49 6.03 4.39
C GLU A 338 4.23 7.26 3.83
N VAL A 339 4.75 8.13 4.70
CA VAL A 339 5.42 9.37 4.30
C VAL A 339 6.95 9.22 4.43
N PRO A 340 7.74 9.30 3.33
CA PRO A 340 9.18 9.02 3.35
C PRO A 340 9.99 9.82 4.36
N THR A 341 9.68 11.11 4.50
CA THR A 341 10.33 12.03 5.45
C THR A 341 10.10 11.63 6.92
N GLN A 342 9.13 10.75 7.18
CA GLN A 342 8.66 10.39 8.52
C GLN A 342 8.97 8.93 8.91
N TRP A 343 9.64 8.16 8.06
CA TRP A 343 9.93 6.75 8.31
C TRP A 343 10.71 6.50 9.61
N ALA A 344 11.67 7.37 9.95
CA ALA A 344 12.44 7.24 11.20
C ALA A 344 11.55 7.43 12.43
N SER A 345 10.71 8.46 12.45
CA SER A 345 9.76 8.68 13.55
C SER A 345 8.69 7.58 13.64
N ALA A 346 8.21 7.06 12.49
CA ALA A 346 7.28 5.93 12.49
C ALA A 346 7.93 4.68 13.12
N LEU A 347 9.21 4.42 12.80
CA LEU A 347 9.99 3.32 13.37
C LEU A 347 10.11 3.45 14.89
N GLU A 348 10.43 4.64 15.39
CA GLU A 348 10.51 4.92 16.84
C GLU A 348 9.18 4.64 17.55
N LEU A 349 8.05 5.06 16.97
CA LEU A 349 6.73 4.79 17.56
C LEU A 349 6.39 3.30 17.57
N TYR A 350 6.76 2.54 16.53
CA TYR A 350 6.58 1.08 16.56
C TYR A 350 7.47 0.40 17.60
N GLN A 351 8.71 0.86 17.77
CA GLN A 351 9.62 0.34 18.79
C GLN A 351 9.07 0.58 20.20
N GLN A 352 8.55 1.79 20.46
CA GLN A 352 7.88 2.11 21.72
C GLN A 352 6.70 1.16 22.00
N LEU A 353 5.84 0.92 21.00
CA LEU A 353 4.71 0.00 21.13
C LEU A 353 5.15 -1.44 21.47
N THR A 354 6.24 -1.91 20.87
CA THR A 354 6.79 -3.25 21.14
C THR A 354 7.40 -3.34 22.54
N GLU A 355 8.07 -2.29 23.04
CA GLU A 355 8.63 -2.24 24.40
C GLU A 355 7.53 -2.24 25.47
N GLU A 356 6.47 -1.43 25.29
CA GLU A 356 5.32 -1.38 26.18
C GLU A 356 4.61 -2.74 26.31
N GLN A 357 4.53 -3.48 25.21
CA GLN A 357 3.96 -4.84 25.20
C GLN A 357 4.86 -5.87 25.87
N SER A 358 6.18 -5.77 25.69
CA SER A 358 7.16 -6.71 26.27
C SER A 358 7.21 -6.65 27.80
N ASN A 359 6.93 -5.48 28.37
CA ASN A 359 6.91 -5.26 29.82
C ASN A 359 5.62 -5.75 30.51
N ASN A 360 4.53 -5.94 29.77
CA ASN A 360 3.26 -6.45 30.30
C ASN A 360 3.22 -8.00 30.17
N GLN A 361 3.79 -8.71 31.14
CA GLN A 361 3.89 -10.18 31.21
C GLN A 361 2.55 -10.94 31.43
N SER A 362 1.47 -10.53 30.78
CA SER A 362 0.25 -11.35 30.69
C SER A 362 0.37 -12.31 29.50
N LEU A 363 0.16 -13.61 29.74
CA LEU A 363 0.34 -14.73 28.80
C LEU A 363 -0.51 -14.68 27.51
N LEU A 364 -1.31 -13.62 27.29
CA LEU A 364 -2.12 -13.39 26.08
C LEU A 364 -1.52 -12.37 25.09
N VAL A 365 -0.41 -11.70 25.42
CA VAL A 365 0.13 -10.57 24.61
C VAL A 365 1.32 -10.96 23.71
N LYS A 366 1.82 -12.21 23.78
CA LYS A 366 3.01 -12.63 23.01
C LYS A 366 2.84 -12.62 21.48
N SER A 367 1.63 -12.54 20.93
CA SER A 367 1.37 -12.76 19.50
C SER A 367 0.90 -11.55 18.70
N ASN A 368 0.60 -10.40 19.33
CA ASN A 368 0.34 -9.14 18.60
C ASN A 368 1.64 -8.35 18.24
N ASN A 369 2.80 -8.92 18.59
CA ASN A 369 4.10 -8.30 18.32
C ASN A 369 4.58 -8.57 16.88
N GLN A 370 4.16 -9.68 16.25
CA GLN A 370 4.64 -10.04 14.91
C GLN A 370 4.30 -8.99 13.85
N SER A 371 3.08 -8.44 13.83
CA SER A 371 2.68 -7.38 12.89
C SER A 371 3.48 -6.09 13.09
N LEU A 372 3.77 -5.71 14.34
CA LEU A 372 4.62 -4.56 14.68
C LEU A 372 6.07 -4.78 14.25
N LEU A 373 6.63 -5.97 14.50
CA LEU A 373 7.98 -6.34 14.07
C LEU A 373 8.10 -6.35 12.54
N VAL A 374 7.09 -6.85 11.80
CA VAL A 374 7.07 -6.76 10.32
C VAL A 374 7.12 -5.29 9.88
N LYS A 375 6.31 -4.40 10.48
CA LYS A 375 6.32 -2.97 10.16
C LYS A 375 7.68 -2.31 10.46
N GLN A 376 8.32 -2.66 11.57
CA GLN A 376 9.68 -2.20 11.90
C GLN A 376 10.69 -2.67 10.86
N ILE A 377 10.75 -3.97 10.56
CA ILE A 377 11.70 -4.55 9.60
C ILE A 377 11.55 -3.91 8.20
N ILE A 378 10.31 -3.62 7.78
CA ILE A 378 10.04 -2.91 6.53
C ILE A 378 10.64 -1.50 6.57
N LEU A 379 10.46 -0.74 7.65
CA LEU A 379 10.99 0.62 7.79
C LEU A 379 12.52 0.65 7.95
N GLU A 380 13.10 -0.26 8.74
CA GLU A 380 14.55 -0.45 8.84
C GLU A 380 15.15 -0.71 7.44
N GLY A 381 14.44 -1.51 6.62
CA GLY A 381 14.78 -1.73 5.23
C GLY A 381 14.71 -0.47 4.36
N LYS A 382 13.64 0.33 4.49
CA LYS A 382 13.47 1.59 3.76
C LYS A 382 14.50 2.66 4.15
N LEU A 383 14.95 2.65 5.41
CA LEU A 383 15.98 3.54 5.94
C LEU A 383 17.42 3.07 5.64
N GLY A 384 17.60 1.92 4.98
CA GLY A 384 18.92 1.36 4.66
C GLY A 384 19.65 0.73 5.84
N GLN A 385 18.96 0.51 6.96
CA GLN A 385 19.52 -0.16 8.13
C GLN A 385 19.59 -1.68 7.96
N LEU A 386 18.75 -2.24 7.07
CA LEU A 386 18.77 -3.66 6.69
C LEU A 386 18.88 -3.85 5.19
N SER A 387 19.79 -4.73 4.77
CA SER A 387 19.84 -5.23 3.40
C SER A 387 18.60 -6.08 3.09
N ARG A 388 18.30 -6.28 1.79
CA ARG A 388 17.18 -7.14 1.36
C ARG A 388 17.29 -8.56 1.92
N THR A 389 18.49 -9.13 1.93
CA THR A 389 18.76 -10.47 2.48
C THR A 389 18.54 -10.53 4.00
N GLN A 390 19.02 -9.54 4.74
CA GLN A 390 18.80 -9.47 6.20
C GLN A 390 17.32 -9.31 6.53
N ARG A 391 16.62 -8.45 5.78
CA ARG A 391 15.18 -8.22 5.91
C ARG A 391 14.40 -9.52 5.68
N ARG A 392 14.70 -10.23 4.58
CA ARG A 392 14.12 -11.53 4.26
C ARG A 392 14.34 -12.53 5.39
N GLN A 393 15.57 -12.66 5.88
CA GLN A 393 15.91 -13.62 6.94
C GLN A 393 15.12 -13.34 8.22
N ARG A 394 15.06 -12.08 8.65
CA ARG A 394 14.28 -11.67 9.83
C ARG A 394 12.77 -11.87 9.63
N LEU A 395 12.24 -11.53 8.45
CA LEU A 395 10.82 -11.74 8.12
C LEU A 395 10.48 -13.24 8.15
N LEU A 396 11.31 -14.09 7.55
CA LEU A 396 11.13 -15.54 7.59
C LEU A 396 11.16 -16.05 9.03
N GLU A 397 12.12 -15.61 9.85
CA GLU A 397 12.23 -15.99 11.26
C GLU A 397 10.97 -15.68 12.07
N ILE A 398 10.44 -14.45 11.96
CA ILE A 398 9.24 -14.06 12.72
C ILE A 398 7.94 -14.66 12.17
N THR A 399 7.94 -15.11 10.91
CA THR A 399 6.75 -15.70 10.25
C THR A 399 6.79 -17.22 10.14
N GLN A 400 7.80 -17.89 10.72
CA GLN A 400 7.87 -19.37 10.72
C GLN A 400 6.63 -20.02 11.35
N THR A 401 6.09 -19.39 12.40
CA THR A 401 4.86 -19.83 13.07
C THR A 401 3.83 -18.70 13.01
N LEU A 402 2.73 -18.95 12.31
CA LEU A 402 1.61 -18.02 12.24
C LEU A 402 0.88 -17.93 13.60
N PRO A 403 0.29 -16.78 13.94
CA PRO A 403 -0.58 -16.66 15.11
C PRO A 403 -1.75 -17.64 15.07
N SER A 404 -2.23 -18.10 16.23
CA SER A 404 -3.44 -18.92 16.33
C SER A 404 -4.74 -18.11 16.20
N GLU A 405 -4.72 -16.85 16.63
CA GLU A 405 -5.90 -15.99 16.64
C GLU A 405 -6.15 -15.34 15.28
N ALA A 406 -7.38 -15.41 14.77
CA ALA A 406 -7.75 -14.88 13.46
C ALA A 406 -7.47 -13.36 13.32
N ALA A 407 -7.72 -12.58 14.38
CA ALA A 407 -7.43 -11.14 14.38
C ALA A 407 -5.93 -10.85 14.20
N GLN A 408 -5.07 -11.67 14.79
CA GLN A 408 -3.62 -11.51 14.70
C GLN A 408 -3.09 -11.97 13.34
N GLN A 409 -3.67 -13.02 12.77
CA GLN A 409 -3.39 -13.43 11.40
C GLN A 409 -3.75 -12.31 10.41
N ARG A 410 -4.89 -11.63 10.62
CA ARG A 410 -5.31 -10.46 9.81
C ARG A 410 -4.32 -9.30 9.95
N ASP A 411 -3.94 -8.94 11.17
CA ASP A 411 -2.95 -7.88 11.42
C ASP A 411 -1.58 -8.19 10.79
N LEU A 412 -1.13 -9.45 10.87
CA LEU A 412 0.11 -9.91 10.26
C LEU A 412 0.03 -9.83 8.73
N ALA A 413 -1.05 -10.33 8.14
CA ALA A 413 -1.29 -10.26 6.71
C ALA A 413 -1.27 -8.81 6.21
N GLN A 414 -1.98 -7.89 6.88
CA GLN A 414 -1.98 -6.47 6.56
C GLN A 414 -0.60 -5.82 6.66
N ALA A 415 0.20 -6.19 7.67
CA ALA A 415 1.57 -5.70 7.81
C ALA A 415 2.45 -6.17 6.64
N LEU A 416 2.32 -7.43 6.22
CA LEU A 416 3.05 -7.98 5.07
C LEU A 416 2.68 -7.31 3.75
N LEU A 417 1.42 -6.86 3.57
CA LEU A 417 1.01 -6.14 2.34
C LEU A 417 1.83 -4.85 2.11
N ARG A 418 2.41 -4.26 3.17
CA ARG A 418 3.27 -3.06 3.08
C ARG A 418 4.66 -3.35 2.54
N LEU A 419 5.04 -4.62 2.41
CA LEU A 419 6.27 -5.02 1.75
C LEU A 419 6.07 -4.89 0.24
N ASP A 420 6.57 -3.79 -0.32
CA ASP A 420 6.50 -3.48 -1.75
C ASP A 420 7.92 -3.17 -2.27
N PRO A 421 8.41 -3.90 -3.29
CA PRO A 421 7.78 -5.08 -3.89
C PRO A 421 7.75 -6.28 -2.92
N PRO A 422 6.79 -7.21 -3.07
CA PRO A 422 6.77 -8.42 -2.27
C PRO A 422 8.00 -9.29 -2.57
N ASP A 423 8.56 -9.90 -1.52
CA ASP A 423 9.72 -10.78 -1.62
C ASP A 423 9.28 -12.20 -2.03
N PRO A 424 9.77 -12.75 -3.15
CA PRO A 424 9.31 -14.05 -3.65
C PRO A 424 9.50 -15.23 -2.71
N GLU A 425 10.51 -15.17 -1.84
CA GLU A 425 10.86 -16.21 -0.88
C GLU A 425 9.87 -16.28 0.29
N LEU A 426 9.00 -15.27 0.44
CA LEU A 426 7.91 -15.29 1.41
C LEU A 426 6.64 -15.98 0.87
N LEU A 427 6.61 -16.47 -0.38
CA LEU A 427 5.40 -17.01 -1.01
C LEU A 427 4.63 -18.00 -0.12
N SER A 428 5.33 -18.92 0.55
CA SER A 428 4.70 -19.90 1.44
C SER A 428 3.97 -19.23 2.60
N VAL A 429 4.53 -18.17 3.19
CA VAL A 429 3.91 -17.42 4.30
C VAL A 429 2.59 -16.78 3.85
N TYR A 430 2.55 -16.19 2.65
CA TYR A 430 1.33 -15.63 2.09
C TYR A 430 0.28 -16.71 1.83
N GLN A 431 0.69 -17.87 1.33
CA GLN A 431 -0.20 -19.01 1.06
C GLN A 431 -0.74 -19.63 2.34
N ASP A 432 0.09 -19.76 3.37
CA ASP A 432 -0.29 -20.30 4.67
C ASP A 432 -1.32 -19.37 5.35
N LEU A 433 -1.13 -18.04 5.27
CA LEU A 433 -2.12 -17.06 5.74
C LEU A 433 -3.45 -17.16 4.98
N LEU A 434 -3.44 -17.33 3.66
CA LEU A 434 -4.66 -17.58 2.89
C LEU A 434 -5.34 -18.88 3.32
N ALA A 435 -4.55 -19.93 3.61
CA ALA A 435 -5.06 -21.23 4.03
C ALA A 435 -5.72 -21.21 5.42
N THR A 436 -5.42 -20.24 6.28
CA THR A 436 -6.13 -20.06 7.55
C THR A 436 -7.55 -19.49 7.36
N GLY A 437 -7.89 -19.03 6.15
CA GLY A 437 -9.17 -18.36 5.88
C GLY A 437 -9.18 -16.89 6.28
N VAL A 438 -8.01 -16.24 6.39
CA VAL A 438 -7.94 -14.82 6.72
C VAL A 438 -8.61 -13.97 5.63
N ASP A 439 -9.55 -13.13 6.02
CA ASP A 439 -10.23 -12.21 5.10
C ASP A 439 -9.37 -10.96 4.84
N VAL A 440 -8.37 -11.12 3.99
CA VAL A 440 -7.54 -10.02 3.46
C VAL A 440 -7.44 -10.18 1.95
N PRO A 441 -8.44 -9.69 1.18
CA PRO A 441 -8.53 -9.92 -0.26
C PRO A 441 -7.26 -9.61 -1.06
N PHE A 442 -6.61 -8.48 -0.74
CA PHE A 442 -5.40 -8.00 -1.43
C PHE A 442 -4.18 -8.94 -1.25
N LEU A 443 -4.25 -9.91 -0.34
CA LEU A 443 -3.22 -10.95 -0.18
C LEU A 443 -3.12 -11.84 -1.44
N HIS A 444 -4.25 -12.11 -2.10
CA HIS A 444 -4.27 -12.80 -3.39
C HIS A 444 -3.52 -12.00 -4.48
N PHE A 445 -3.66 -10.67 -4.49
CA PHE A 445 -2.94 -9.79 -5.41
C PHE A 445 -1.42 -9.88 -5.20
N ARG A 446 -0.95 -9.84 -3.95
CA ARG A 446 0.49 -10.01 -3.62
C ARG A 446 1.02 -11.39 -4.04
N VAL A 447 0.23 -12.45 -3.84
CA VAL A 447 0.56 -13.81 -4.29
C VAL A 447 0.70 -13.86 -5.81
N ALA A 448 -0.22 -13.23 -6.55
CA ALA A 448 -0.12 -13.12 -8.00
C ALA A 448 1.18 -12.42 -8.45
N GLN A 449 1.54 -11.29 -7.82
CA GLN A 449 2.80 -10.58 -8.12
C GLN A 449 4.03 -11.48 -7.92
N ILE A 450 4.09 -12.25 -6.83
CA ILE A 450 5.17 -13.19 -6.55
C ILE A 450 5.22 -14.31 -7.60
N LEU A 451 4.07 -14.91 -7.93
CA LEU A 451 3.99 -16.00 -8.90
C LEU A 451 4.40 -15.55 -10.31
N ILE A 452 4.07 -14.31 -10.71
CA ILE A 452 4.54 -13.71 -11.97
C ILE A 452 6.06 -13.61 -11.99
N LYS A 453 6.67 -13.12 -10.89
CA LYS A 453 8.14 -13.06 -10.76
C LYS A 453 8.80 -14.43 -10.87
N GLN A 454 8.16 -15.47 -10.32
CA GLN A 454 8.61 -16.87 -10.43
C GLN A 454 8.25 -17.55 -11.76
N ASN A 455 7.68 -16.81 -12.73
CA ASN A 455 7.20 -17.32 -14.02
C ASN A 455 6.12 -18.43 -13.92
N ARG A 456 5.40 -18.51 -12.80
CA ARG A 456 4.30 -19.47 -12.55
C ARG A 456 2.96 -18.89 -13.00
N LEU A 457 2.86 -18.60 -14.30
CA LEU A 457 1.80 -17.74 -14.87
C LEU A 457 0.37 -18.27 -14.65
N ALA A 458 0.13 -19.58 -14.81
CA ALA A 458 -1.21 -20.15 -14.63
C ALA A 458 -1.73 -20.00 -13.18
N GLN A 459 -0.84 -20.14 -12.20
CA GLN A 459 -1.20 -19.96 -10.78
C GLN A 459 -1.40 -18.47 -10.45
N ALA A 460 -0.63 -17.59 -11.10
CA ALA A 460 -0.84 -16.15 -10.97
C ALA A 460 -2.23 -15.73 -11.48
N ILE A 461 -2.68 -16.29 -12.61
CA ILE A 461 -4.05 -16.05 -13.13
C ILE A 461 -5.08 -16.51 -12.10
N SER A 462 -4.94 -17.72 -11.55
CA SER A 462 -5.87 -18.21 -10.52
C SER A 462 -5.91 -17.31 -9.28
N ALA A 463 -4.77 -16.76 -8.84
CA ALA A 463 -4.72 -15.82 -7.73
C ALA A 463 -5.39 -14.48 -8.06
N ILE A 464 -5.24 -13.98 -9.30
CA ILE A 464 -5.95 -12.79 -9.79
C ILE A 464 -7.46 -13.04 -9.80
N ASP A 465 -7.92 -14.21 -10.27
CA ASP A 465 -9.34 -14.55 -10.29
C ASP A 465 -9.92 -14.64 -8.88
N SER A 466 -9.20 -15.24 -7.92
CA SER A 466 -9.59 -15.23 -6.50
C SER A 466 -9.70 -13.81 -5.95
N TYR A 467 -8.78 -12.92 -6.30
CA TYR A 467 -8.87 -11.51 -5.89
C TYR A 467 -10.08 -10.82 -6.51
N ARG A 468 -10.30 -10.97 -7.83
CA ARG A 468 -11.43 -10.35 -8.56
C ARG A 468 -12.80 -10.85 -8.13
N ALA A 469 -12.88 -12.05 -7.55
CA ALA A 469 -14.10 -12.59 -6.97
C ALA A 469 -14.49 -11.94 -5.63
N THR A 470 -13.60 -11.15 -5.02
CA THR A 470 -13.90 -10.36 -3.81
C THR A 470 -14.52 -9.02 -4.17
N SER A 471 -15.32 -8.45 -3.27
CA SER A 471 -15.91 -7.11 -3.44
C SER A 471 -14.85 -6.03 -3.71
N THR A 472 -13.69 -6.13 -3.05
CA THR A 472 -12.55 -5.22 -3.27
C THR A 472 -11.92 -5.39 -4.65
N GLY A 473 -11.77 -6.62 -5.13
CA GLY A 473 -11.06 -6.90 -6.38
C GLY A 473 -11.94 -6.78 -7.62
N GLU A 474 -13.27 -6.87 -7.50
CA GLU A 474 -14.21 -6.77 -8.62
C GLU A 474 -14.09 -5.40 -9.33
N SER A 475 -13.91 -4.33 -8.55
CA SER A 475 -13.77 -2.96 -9.05
C SER A 475 -12.30 -2.52 -9.25
N ASP A 476 -11.33 -3.33 -8.84
CA ASP A 476 -9.91 -2.97 -8.87
C ASP A 476 -9.26 -3.27 -10.24
N GLN A 477 -9.06 -2.20 -11.01
CA GLN A 477 -8.42 -2.24 -12.32
C GLN A 477 -6.90 -2.52 -12.26
N SER A 478 -6.27 -2.51 -11.08
CA SER A 478 -4.83 -2.80 -10.95
C SER A 478 -4.44 -4.20 -11.43
N THR A 479 -5.39 -5.13 -11.40
CA THR A 479 -5.23 -6.49 -11.94
C THR A 479 -4.93 -6.52 -13.43
N GLU A 480 -5.36 -5.51 -14.20
CA GLU A 480 -5.07 -5.39 -15.62
C GLU A 480 -3.57 -5.20 -15.91
N LEU A 481 -2.81 -4.56 -15.01
CA LEU A 481 -1.36 -4.45 -15.16
C LEU A 481 -0.66 -5.80 -14.95
N LEU A 482 -1.15 -6.63 -14.01
CA LEU A 482 -0.62 -7.98 -13.80
C LEU A 482 -0.93 -8.88 -15.00
N LEU A 483 -2.15 -8.79 -15.55
CA LEU A 483 -2.53 -9.53 -16.75
C LEU A 483 -1.71 -9.07 -17.97
N ALA A 484 -1.42 -7.77 -18.11
CA ALA A 484 -0.55 -7.27 -19.19
C ALA A 484 0.85 -7.88 -19.11
N GLU A 485 1.41 -7.97 -17.90
CA GLU A 485 2.72 -8.59 -17.66
C GLU A 485 2.70 -10.11 -17.92
N ILE A 486 1.61 -10.80 -17.61
CA ILE A 486 1.41 -12.21 -17.96
C ILE A 486 1.37 -12.38 -19.48
N ASP A 487 0.55 -11.59 -20.18
CA ASP A 487 0.46 -11.59 -21.65
C ASP A 487 1.85 -11.38 -22.27
N ARG A 488 2.62 -10.44 -21.71
CA ARG A 488 3.98 -10.13 -22.16
C ARG A 488 4.92 -11.32 -21.99
N ARG A 489 4.92 -11.97 -20.82
CA ARG A 489 5.76 -13.14 -20.54
C ARG A 489 5.38 -14.36 -21.37
N GLN A 490 4.15 -14.44 -21.84
CA GLN A 490 3.69 -15.46 -22.79
C GLN A 490 4.04 -15.14 -24.25
N GLY A 491 4.61 -13.95 -24.53
CA GLY A 491 4.95 -13.51 -25.88
C GLY A 491 3.78 -12.87 -26.64
N ASN A 492 2.63 -12.64 -25.99
CA ASN A 492 1.43 -12.06 -26.60
C ASN A 492 1.50 -10.52 -26.65
N LEU A 493 2.52 -9.98 -27.34
CA LEU A 493 2.83 -8.54 -27.33
C LEU A 493 1.67 -7.65 -27.82
N ASP A 494 0.92 -8.08 -28.83
CA ASP A 494 -0.23 -7.32 -29.33
C ASP A 494 -1.34 -7.20 -28.27
N ALA A 495 -1.61 -8.28 -27.55
CA ALA A 495 -2.58 -8.28 -26.46
C ALA A 495 -2.12 -7.38 -25.29
N THR A 496 -0.82 -7.43 -24.96
CA THR A 496 -0.21 -6.54 -23.97
C THR A 496 -0.37 -5.07 -24.35
N ILE A 497 -0.05 -4.70 -25.59
CA ILE A 497 -0.18 -3.32 -26.09
C ILE A 497 -1.63 -2.86 -26.02
N GLN A 498 -2.58 -3.67 -26.49
CA GLN A 498 -4.01 -3.34 -26.43
C GLN A 498 -4.50 -3.16 -24.99
N ARG A 499 -3.99 -3.95 -24.03
CA ARG A 499 -4.35 -3.81 -22.62
C ARG A 499 -3.82 -2.51 -22.03
N TYR A 500 -2.55 -2.16 -22.26
CA TYR A 500 -2.02 -0.87 -21.83
C TYR A 500 -2.77 0.31 -22.45
N GLN A 501 -3.09 0.24 -23.75
CA GLN A 501 -3.86 1.29 -24.42
C GLN A 501 -5.26 1.47 -23.81
N ARG A 502 -5.94 0.38 -23.42
CA ARG A 502 -7.23 0.46 -22.73
C ARG A 502 -7.11 1.19 -21.38
N ILE A 503 -6.10 0.86 -20.57
CA ILE A 503 -5.84 1.53 -19.28
C ILE A 503 -5.57 3.02 -19.48
N ILE A 504 -4.75 3.36 -20.49
CA ILE A 504 -4.39 4.74 -20.84
C ILE A 504 -5.62 5.55 -21.26
N GLN A 505 -6.55 4.93 -21.99
CA GLN A 505 -7.78 5.57 -22.48
C GLN A 505 -8.85 5.71 -21.39
N SER A 506 -8.96 4.75 -20.46
CA SER A 506 -10.03 4.73 -19.47
C SER A 506 -9.83 5.74 -18.35
N ASN A 507 -8.59 5.94 -17.88
CA ASN A 507 -8.32 6.74 -16.68
C ASN A 507 -7.00 7.54 -16.78
N PRO A 508 -6.99 8.70 -17.46
CA PRO A 508 -5.77 9.46 -17.74
C PRO A 508 -5.08 10.12 -16.53
N ASN A 509 -5.71 10.10 -15.35
CA ASN A 509 -5.24 10.76 -14.12
C ASN A 509 -4.97 9.78 -12.95
N ASN A 510 -4.98 8.46 -13.18
CA ASN A 510 -4.75 7.45 -12.13
C ASN A 510 -3.31 6.91 -12.18
N ASN A 511 -2.75 6.43 -11.06
CA ASN A 511 -1.47 5.72 -10.97
C ASN A 511 -1.31 4.59 -12.02
N LEU A 512 -2.40 3.90 -12.37
CA LEU A 512 -2.41 2.86 -13.41
C LEU A 512 -1.97 3.39 -14.78
N PHE A 513 -2.26 4.66 -15.07
CA PHE A 513 -1.86 5.33 -16.31
C PHE A 513 -0.33 5.36 -16.47
N TYR A 514 0.38 5.77 -15.41
CA TYR A 514 1.84 5.86 -15.42
C TYR A 514 2.47 4.47 -15.56
N GLY A 515 1.94 3.47 -14.85
CA GLY A 515 2.37 2.08 -14.99
C GLY A 515 2.17 1.52 -16.40
N ALA A 516 1.03 1.78 -17.03
CA ALA A 516 0.73 1.33 -18.38
C ALA A 516 1.61 2.01 -19.43
N LEU A 517 1.89 3.31 -19.30
CA LEU A 517 2.82 4.01 -20.20
C LEU A 517 4.25 3.45 -20.08
N ARG A 518 4.78 3.28 -18.86
CA ARG A 518 6.12 2.69 -18.68
C ARG A 518 6.19 1.27 -19.23
N GLY A 519 5.16 0.46 -18.97
CA GLY A 519 5.03 -0.88 -19.56
C GLY A 519 5.07 -0.83 -21.09
N LEU A 520 4.30 0.06 -21.72
CA LEU A 520 4.29 0.25 -23.17
C LEU A 520 5.64 0.74 -23.72
N ALA A 521 6.33 1.64 -23.01
CA ALA A 521 7.69 2.05 -23.36
C ALA A 521 8.64 0.85 -23.35
N GLY A 522 8.56 -0.01 -22.32
CA GLY A 522 9.32 -1.26 -22.24
C GLY A 522 9.06 -2.20 -23.43
N ILE A 523 7.81 -2.31 -23.89
CA ILE A 523 7.48 -3.10 -25.09
C ILE A 523 8.14 -2.52 -26.34
N HIS A 524 8.06 -1.20 -26.54
CA HIS A 524 8.70 -0.58 -27.71
C HIS A 524 10.22 -0.69 -27.69
N ILE A 525 10.85 -0.64 -26.51
CA ILE A 525 12.28 -0.93 -26.35
C ILE A 525 12.58 -2.38 -26.77
N ALA A 526 11.80 -3.35 -26.29
CA ALA A 526 11.97 -4.76 -26.65
C ALA A 526 11.73 -5.04 -28.14
N GLN A 527 10.89 -4.25 -28.80
CA GLN A 527 10.65 -4.29 -30.25
C GLN A 527 11.73 -3.57 -31.08
N GLY A 528 12.76 -2.99 -30.45
CA GLY A 528 13.81 -2.26 -31.15
C GLY A 528 13.39 -0.87 -31.66
N ASP A 529 12.34 -0.28 -31.10
CA ASP A 529 11.83 1.05 -31.46
C ASP A 529 12.00 2.07 -30.30
N PRO A 530 13.24 2.50 -30.02
CA PRO A 530 13.52 3.45 -28.94
C PRO A 530 12.91 4.83 -29.19
N GLN A 531 12.53 5.17 -30.44
CA GLN A 531 11.89 6.44 -30.75
C GLN A 531 10.48 6.52 -30.18
N LYS A 532 9.67 5.46 -30.34
CA LYS A 532 8.34 5.40 -29.71
C LYS A 532 8.43 5.41 -28.19
N ALA A 533 9.41 4.72 -27.60
CA ALA A 533 9.62 4.73 -26.17
C ALA A 533 10.00 6.13 -25.64
N LEU A 534 10.86 6.87 -26.36
CA LEU A 534 11.19 8.27 -26.02
C LEU A 534 9.97 9.18 -26.00
N VAL A 535 9.06 9.05 -26.97
CA VAL A 535 7.81 9.83 -27.02
C VAL A 535 6.94 9.56 -25.78
N ILE A 536 6.90 8.32 -25.31
CA ILE A 536 6.17 7.97 -24.09
C ILE A 536 6.81 8.60 -22.84
N TYR A 537 8.14 8.57 -22.73
CA TYR A 537 8.82 9.23 -21.62
C TYR A 537 8.66 10.76 -21.67
N ASP A 538 8.70 11.38 -22.84
CA ASP A 538 8.37 12.80 -23.01
C ASP A 538 6.93 13.09 -22.54
N GLN A 539 5.99 12.19 -22.83
CA GLN A 539 4.61 12.30 -22.35
C GLN A 539 4.52 12.19 -20.82
N LEU A 540 5.25 11.28 -20.18
CA LEU A 540 5.33 11.18 -18.72
C LEU A 540 5.86 12.47 -18.09
N LEU A 541 6.98 12.99 -18.60
CA LEU A 541 7.63 14.20 -18.09
C LEU A 541 6.84 15.48 -18.37
N SER A 542 5.97 15.49 -19.39
CA SER A 542 5.08 16.61 -19.64
C SER A 542 4.03 16.79 -18.52
N ARG A 543 3.65 15.70 -17.84
CA ARG A 543 2.73 15.70 -16.70
C ARG A 543 3.44 15.97 -15.39
N ASP A 544 4.54 15.25 -15.14
CA ASP A 544 5.39 15.45 -13.97
C ASP A 544 6.84 15.60 -14.41
N ARG A 545 7.31 16.85 -14.44
CA ARG A 545 8.69 17.15 -14.81
C ARG A 545 9.70 16.61 -13.81
N ASN A 546 9.28 16.33 -12.58
CA ASN A 546 10.13 15.86 -11.49
C ASN A 546 10.07 14.33 -11.31
N ASP A 547 9.39 13.60 -12.20
CA ASP A 547 9.40 12.13 -12.19
C ASP A 547 10.80 11.60 -12.53
N LEU A 548 11.63 11.43 -11.51
CA LEU A 548 13.01 10.95 -11.63
C LEU A 548 13.10 9.58 -12.32
N LEU A 549 12.07 8.73 -12.15
CA LEU A 549 12.01 7.41 -12.77
C LEU A 549 11.86 7.55 -14.29
N ALA A 550 10.96 8.41 -14.75
CA ALA A 550 10.82 8.73 -16.17
C ALA A 550 12.07 9.44 -16.72
N GLN A 551 12.73 10.30 -15.93
CA GLN A 551 13.99 10.93 -16.32
C GLN A 551 15.10 9.89 -16.56
N LEU A 552 15.28 8.91 -15.66
CA LEU A 552 16.25 7.83 -15.82
C LEU A 552 16.00 7.05 -17.12
N GLY A 553 14.77 6.57 -17.32
CA GLY A 553 14.40 5.78 -18.50
C GLY A 553 14.59 6.55 -19.80
N ARG A 554 14.19 7.83 -19.81
CA ARG A 554 14.41 8.73 -20.95
C ARG A 554 15.90 8.95 -21.23
N SER A 555 16.69 9.30 -20.20
CA SER A 555 18.11 9.61 -20.35
C SER A 555 18.89 8.41 -20.86
N SER A 556 18.57 7.20 -20.39
CA SER A 556 19.18 5.96 -20.91
C SER A 556 18.99 5.83 -22.43
N LEU A 557 17.75 5.97 -22.91
CA LEU A 557 17.43 5.88 -24.34
C LEU A 557 17.97 7.06 -25.15
N ALA A 558 17.88 8.28 -24.62
CA ALA A 558 18.36 9.48 -25.29
C ALA A 558 19.88 9.42 -25.47
N TYR A 559 20.61 8.90 -24.48
CA TYR A 559 22.06 8.69 -24.55
C TYR A 559 22.41 7.59 -25.57
N GLN A 560 21.76 6.42 -25.49
CA GLN A 560 21.94 5.33 -26.47
C GLN A 560 21.70 5.80 -27.92
N THR A 561 20.69 6.65 -28.13
CA THR A 561 20.32 7.21 -29.44
C THR A 561 21.09 8.49 -29.80
N LYS A 562 22.09 8.89 -28.99
CA LYS A 562 22.98 10.04 -29.20
C LYS A 562 22.25 11.39 -29.33
N ARG A 563 21.13 11.53 -28.63
CA ARG A 563 20.35 12.78 -28.55
C ARG A 563 20.83 13.71 -27.44
N ILE A 564 21.46 13.14 -26.41
CA ILE A 564 22.10 13.85 -25.31
C ILE A 564 23.56 13.39 -25.23
N ASP A 565 24.41 14.22 -24.63
CA ASP A 565 25.79 13.84 -24.34
C ASP A 565 25.91 13.06 -23.00
N GLN A 566 27.14 12.70 -22.66
CA GLN A 566 27.42 11.94 -21.44
C GLN A 566 27.20 12.79 -20.18
N GLU A 567 27.53 14.08 -20.21
CA GLU A 567 27.44 14.97 -19.05
C GLU A 567 25.97 15.18 -18.64
N GLU A 568 25.09 15.38 -19.62
CA GLU A 568 23.63 15.47 -19.40
C GLU A 568 23.07 14.16 -18.80
N ALA A 569 23.50 13.00 -19.30
CA ALA A 569 23.06 11.70 -18.79
C ALA A 569 23.57 11.42 -17.37
N GLU A 570 24.81 11.78 -17.07
CA GLU A 570 25.41 11.67 -15.73
C GLU A 570 24.78 12.65 -14.75
N GLY A 571 24.34 13.84 -15.20
CA GLY A 571 23.58 14.78 -14.38
C GLY A 571 22.31 14.17 -13.78
N VAL A 572 21.54 13.42 -14.58
CA VAL A 572 20.33 12.73 -14.12
C VAL A 572 20.67 11.58 -13.16
N LEU A 573 21.73 10.81 -13.45
CA LEU A 573 22.20 9.76 -12.53
C LEU A 573 22.60 10.35 -11.17
N ASN A 574 23.36 11.44 -11.17
CA ASN A 574 23.81 12.11 -9.95
C ASN A 574 22.64 12.68 -9.15
N GLN A 575 21.64 13.26 -9.81
CA GLN A 575 20.41 13.72 -9.16
C GLN A 575 19.67 12.56 -8.47
N TRP A 576 19.56 11.39 -9.11
CA TRP A 576 18.97 10.21 -8.49
C TRP A 576 19.75 9.79 -7.24
N LEU A 577 21.07 9.64 -7.34
CA LEU A 577 21.92 9.17 -6.24
C LEU A 577 21.93 10.13 -5.03
N GLN A 578 21.68 11.42 -5.24
CA GLN A 578 21.57 12.40 -4.15
C GLN A 578 20.22 12.39 -3.44
N THR A 579 19.15 12.00 -4.15
CA THR A 579 17.77 12.15 -3.67
C THR A 579 17.12 10.82 -3.26
N GLN A 580 17.59 9.70 -3.80
CA GLN A 580 17.02 8.38 -3.60
C GLN A 580 18.08 7.39 -3.12
N PRO A 581 17.78 6.60 -2.07
CA PRO A 581 18.69 5.55 -1.64
C PRO A 581 18.74 4.41 -2.67
N SER A 582 19.93 3.85 -2.92
CA SER A 582 20.16 2.78 -3.91
C SER A 582 19.80 1.36 -3.39
N ILE A 583 18.90 1.26 -2.40
CA ILE A 583 18.61 -0.01 -1.69
C ILE A 583 17.71 -0.93 -2.53
N ASP A 584 16.83 -0.35 -3.35
CA ASP A 584 15.97 -1.08 -4.30
C ASP A 584 16.00 -0.38 -5.66
N PRO A 585 17.09 -0.55 -6.43
CA PRO A 585 17.32 0.19 -7.65
C PRO A 585 16.29 -0.18 -8.74
N PRO A 586 15.62 0.81 -9.36
CA PRO A 586 14.67 0.52 -10.43
C PRO A 586 15.39 0.04 -11.71
N PRO A 587 14.68 -0.69 -12.59
CA PRO A 587 15.22 -1.14 -13.87
C PRO A 587 15.79 0.01 -14.73
N GLU A 588 15.19 1.19 -14.66
CA GLU A 588 15.62 2.39 -15.37
C GLU A 588 17.00 2.89 -14.88
N LEU A 589 17.30 2.75 -13.58
CA LEU A 589 18.62 3.07 -13.02
C LEU A 589 19.66 2.08 -13.55
N LEU A 590 19.36 0.77 -13.48
CA LEU A 590 20.23 -0.27 -14.01
C LEU A 590 20.49 -0.06 -15.51
N SER A 591 19.47 0.36 -16.25
CA SER A 591 19.56 0.67 -17.68
C SER A 591 20.46 1.88 -17.94
N LEU A 592 20.29 3.00 -17.22
CA LEU A 592 21.15 4.17 -17.38
C LEU A 592 22.61 3.88 -17.01
N VAL A 593 22.83 3.23 -15.88
CA VAL A 593 24.17 2.84 -15.41
C VAL A 593 24.83 1.88 -16.39
N GLY A 594 24.06 0.92 -16.93
CA GLY A 594 24.54 -0.04 -17.91
C GLY A 594 24.92 0.58 -19.25
N VAL A 595 24.27 1.66 -19.69
CA VAL A 595 24.58 2.29 -20.98
C VAL A 595 25.70 3.31 -20.92
N LEU A 596 25.87 3.97 -19.78
CA LEU A 596 26.97 4.90 -19.58
C LEU A 596 28.33 4.17 -19.61
N PRO A 597 29.43 4.84 -20.01
CA PRO A 597 30.75 4.24 -20.03
C PRO A 597 31.20 3.74 -18.65
N ALA A 598 32.11 2.77 -18.65
CA ALA A 598 32.72 2.28 -17.42
C ALA A 598 33.63 3.34 -16.81
N ASP A 599 33.51 3.51 -15.49
CA ASP A 599 34.15 4.59 -14.76
C ASP A 599 34.60 4.11 -13.38
N PRO A 600 35.90 4.21 -13.06
CA PRO A 600 36.43 3.79 -11.77
C PRO A 600 35.75 4.45 -10.56
N GLU A 601 35.25 5.68 -10.69
CA GLU A 601 34.57 6.38 -9.59
C GLU A 601 33.22 5.75 -9.23
N ARG A 602 32.63 4.97 -10.16
CA ARG A 602 31.36 4.27 -10.00
C ARG A 602 31.49 2.82 -9.55
N GLU A 603 32.68 2.34 -9.22
CA GLU A 603 32.88 0.94 -8.82
C GLU A 603 32.00 0.51 -7.64
N THR A 604 31.93 1.34 -6.60
CA THR A 604 31.07 1.07 -5.44
C THR A 604 29.60 0.97 -5.85
N LEU A 605 29.14 1.84 -6.76
CA LEU A 605 27.78 1.79 -7.29
C LEU A 605 27.52 0.49 -8.06
N TYR A 606 28.46 0.04 -8.89
CA TYR A 606 28.29 -1.23 -9.60
C TYR A 606 28.17 -2.40 -8.62
N ILE A 607 29.00 -2.43 -7.58
CA ILE A 607 28.94 -3.47 -6.54
C ILE A 607 27.59 -3.46 -5.85
N THR A 608 27.11 -2.30 -5.38
CA THR A 608 25.82 -2.22 -4.67
C THR A 608 24.62 -2.59 -5.55
N LEU A 609 24.63 -2.19 -6.82
CA LEU A 609 23.57 -2.58 -7.77
C LEU A 609 23.57 -4.10 -8.03
N LEU A 610 24.74 -4.73 -8.10
CA LEU A 610 24.89 -6.16 -8.34
C LEU A 610 24.63 -7.02 -7.09
N GLU A 611 24.68 -6.45 -5.88
CA GLU A 611 24.15 -7.13 -4.68
C GLU A 611 22.64 -7.36 -4.80
N VAL A 612 21.91 -6.44 -5.46
CA VAL A 612 20.45 -6.55 -5.64
C VAL A 612 20.09 -7.32 -6.90
N SER A 613 20.82 -7.09 -8.00
CA SER A 613 20.60 -7.74 -9.30
C SER A 613 21.89 -8.39 -9.81
N PRO A 614 22.32 -9.54 -9.24
CA PRO A 614 23.59 -10.18 -9.59
C PRO A 614 23.71 -10.52 -11.08
N ASP A 615 22.60 -10.87 -11.72
CA ASP A 615 22.60 -11.30 -13.12
C ASP A 615 22.44 -10.13 -14.12
N ASN A 616 22.49 -8.87 -13.67
CA ASN A 616 22.35 -7.72 -14.58
C ASN A 616 23.60 -7.56 -15.46
N ALA A 617 23.57 -8.12 -16.67
CA ALA A 617 24.68 -8.10 -17.62
C ALA A 617 25.26 -6.71 -17.94
N PRO A 618 24.45 -5.68 -18.23
CA PRO A 618 24.98 -4.34 -18.51
C PRO A 618 25.83 -3.78 -17.36
N VAL A 619 25.36 -3.90 -16.11
CA VAL A 619 26.12 -3.42 -14.93
C VAL A 619 27.32 -4.33 -14.63
N GLN A 620 27.18 -5.65 -14.78
CA GLN A 620 28.29 -6.62 -14.69
C GLN A 620 29.44 -6.25 -15.65
N LEU A 621 29.12 -5.94 -16.91
CA LEU A 621 30.09 -5.50 -17.90
C LEU A 621 30.84 -4.25 -17.46
N ARG A 622 30.13 -3.24 -16.92
CA ARG A 622 30.79 -2.01 -16.44
C ARG A 622 31.73 -2.27 -15.26
N ARG A 623 31.31 -3.09 -14.29
CA ARG A 623 32.20 -3.50 -13.17
C ARG A 623 33.45 -4.20 -13.70
N LEU A 624 33.29 -5.18 -14.59
CA LEU A 624 34.40 -5.96 -15.13
C LEU A 624 35.32 -5.12 -16.01
N GLN A 625 34.79 -4.14 -16.73
CA GLN A 625 35.60 -3.17 -17.49
C GLN A 625 36.47 -2.31 -16.57
N VAL A 626 35.93 -1.82 -15.45
CA VAL A 626 36.72 -1.10 -14.43
C VAL A 626 37.78 -2.02 -13.81
N LEU A 627 37.41 -3.25 -13.45
CA LEU A 627 38.35 -4.22 -12.91
C LEU A 627 39.49 -4.51 -13.91
N ALA A 628 39.16 -4.67 -15.19
CA ALA A 628 40.10 -4.99 -16.25
C ALA A 628 41.11 -3.87 -16.52
N GLN A 629 40.79 -2.61 -16.19
CA GLN A 629 41.74 -1.51 -16.24
C GLN A 629 42.89 -1.69 -15.21
N ARG A 630 42.62 -2.38 -14.10
CA ARG A 630 43.60 -2.66 -13.03
C ARG A 630 44.23 -4.04 -13.18
N ASP A 631 43.40 -5.06 -13.37
CA ASP A 631 43.80 -6.46 -13.52
C ASP A 631 42.93 -7.16 -14.58
N PRO A 632 43.39 -7.19 -15.85
CA PRO A 632 42.66 -7.86 -16.92
C PRO A 632 42.64 -9.38 -16.80
N LYS A 633 43.56 -9.99 -16.03
CA LYS A 633 43.54 -11.44 -15.80
C LYS A 633 42.46 -11.80 -14.80
N LEU A 634 42.35 -11.02 -13.72
CA LEU A 634 41.31 -11.20 -12.73
C LEU A 634 39.91 -10.98 -13.33
N ALA A 635 39.72 -9.93 -14.14
CA ALA A 635 38.45 -9.71 -14.83
C ALA A 635 38.05 -10.89 -15.74
N LYS A 636 39.01 -11.49 -16.46
CA LYS A 636 38.77 -12.71 -17.26
C LYS A 636 38.46 -13.94 -16.40
N ALA A 637 39.05 -14.05 -15.22
CA ALA A 637 38.75 -15.13 -14.30
C ALA A 637 37.34 -15.00 -13.70
N GLU A 638 36.94 -13.80 -13.26
CA GLU A 638 35.61 -13.55 -12.70
C GLU A 638 34.48 -13.84 -13.69
N ILE A 639 34.61 -13.42 -14.96
CA ILE A 639 33.59 -13.75 -15.98
C ILE A 639 33.54 -15.26 -16.29
N ALA A 640 34.68 -15.96 -16.24
CA ALA A 640 34.71 -17.40 -16.43
C ALA A 640 34.06 -18.14 -15.25
N GLU A 641 34.24 -17.65 -14.02
CA GLU A 641 33.56 -18.17 -12.83
C GLU A 641 32.04 -17.93 -12.89
N TRP A 642 31.60 -16.75 -13.33
CA TRP A 642 30.18 -16.46 -13.52
C TRP A 642 29.52 -17.41 -14.53
N ILE A 643 30.19 -17.65 -15.68
CA ILE A 643 29.74 -18.65 -16.67
C ILE A 643 29.75 -20.07 -16.08
N ALA A 644 30.77 -20.44 -15.30
CA ALA A 644 30.84 -21.76 -14.69
C ALA A 644 29.71 -22.01 -13.67
N GLY A 645 29.25 -20.96 -12.98
CA GLY A 645 28.10 -21.03 -12.07
C GLY A 645 26.76 -21.25 -12.78
N ASN A 646 26.62 -20.75 -14.00
CA ASN A 646 25.43 -20.97 -14.83
C ASN A 646 25.80 -21.02 -16.34
N PRO A 647 26.17 -22.20 -16.87
CA PRO A 647 26.63 -22.36 -18.26
C PRO A 647 25.58 -22.09 -19.35
N ASP A 648 24.31 -21.98 -18.97
CA ASP A 648 23.20 -21.68 -19.87
C ASP A 648 22.88 -20.18 -19.92
N ASN A 649 23.59 -19.36 -19.14
CA ASN A 649 23.38 -17.91 -19.09
C ASN A 649 23.99 -17.20 -20.31
N ILE A 650 23.17 -16.94 -21.32
CA ILE A 650 23.55 -16.26 -22.57
C ILE A 650 24.09 -14.84 -22.31
N ASP A 651 23.53 -14.13 -21.33
CA ASP A 651 23.96 -12.78 -20.97
C ASP A 651 25.43 -12.75 -20.48
N ALA A 652 25.86 -13.79 -19.76
CA ALA A 652 27.25 -13.91 -19.31
C ALA A 652 28.22 -14.05 -20.50
N TYR A 653 27.83 -14.79 -21.55
CA TYR A 653 28.64 -14.87 -22.78
C TYR A 653 28.67 -13.54 -23.55
N PHE A 654 27.57 -12.77 -23.56
CA PHE A 654 27.58 -11.42 -24.13
C PHE A 654 28.58 -10.51 -23.37
N VAL A 655 28.57 -10.54 -22.05
CA VAL A 655 29.52 -9.79 -21.22
C VAL A 655 30.96 -10.24 -21.48
N GLN A 656 31.22 -11.54 -21.62
CA GLN A 656 32.55 -12.05 -21.98
C GLN A 656 33.01 -11.55 -23.35
N GLY A 657 32.13 -11.61 -24.36
CA GLY A 657 32.39 -11.13 -25.70
C GLY A 657 32.76 -9.64 -25.73
N GLU A 658 31.93 -8.80 -25.11
CA GLU A 658 32.14 -7.34 -25.05
C GLU A 658 33.40 -6.96 -24.25
N LEU A 659 33.65 -7.63 -23.12
CA LEU A 659 34.86 -7.42 -22.33
C LEU A 659 36.12 -7.82 -23.14
N ALA A 660 36.07 -8.96 -23.82
CA ALA A 660 37.17 -9.44 -24.66
C ALA A 660 37.42 -8.52 -25.85
N MET A 661 36.37 -7.96 -26.46
CA MET A 661 36.47 -6.93 -27.50
C MET A 661 37.20 -5.68 -26.98
N GLY A 662 36.83 -5.19 -25.79
CA GLY A 662 37.52 -4.06 -25.13
C GLY A 662 39.00 -4.33 -24.84
N LEU A 663 39.33 -5.58 -24.49
CA LEU A 663 40.71 -6.06 -24.28
C LEU A 663 41.45 -6.42 -25.57
N ARG A 664 40.81 -6.30 -26.73
CA ARG A 664 41.32 -6.70 -28.05
C ARG A 664 41.67 -8.19 -28.15
N ASP A 665 41.07 -9.04 -27.32
CA ASP A 665 41.19 -10.50 -27.38
C ASP A 665 40.12 -11.07 -28.32
N LEU A 666 40.33 -10.88 -29.63
CA LEU A 666 39.36 -11.26 -30.67
C LEU A 666 39.04 -12.75 -30.67
N ARG A 667 39.96 -13.60 -30.19
CA ARG A 667 39.74 -15.05 -30.12
C ARG A 667 38.76 -15.38 -29.00
N LEU A 668 38.98 -14.85 -27.80
CA LEU A 668 38.04 -15.04 -26.69
C LEU A 668 36.67 -14.45 -27.03
N ALA A 669 36.63 -13.27 -27.67
CA ALA A 669 35.39 -12.66 -28.13
C ALA A 669 34.65 -13.55 -29.13
N SER A 670 35.35 -14.07 -30.15
CA SER A 670 34.74 -14.96 -31.15
C SER A 670 34.13 -16.20 -30.50
N ASN A 671 34.89 -16.86 -29.61
CA ASN A 671 34.40 -18.05 -28.91
C ASN A 671 33.12 -17.74 -28.10
N ALA A 672 33.09 -16.62 -27.38
CA ALA A 672 31.93 -16.23 -26.58
C ALA A 672 30.67 -16.02 -27.43
N TYR A 673 30.78 -15.34 -28.58
CA TYR A 673 29.65 -15.14 -29.48
C TYR A 673 29.26 -16.41 -30.26
N GLU A 674 30.21 -17.31 -30.55
CA GLU A 674 29.91 -18.62 -31.13
C GLU A 674 29.10 -19.49 -30.15
N GLU A 675 29.44 -19.49 -28.85
CA GLU A 675 28.66 -20.15 -27.80
C GLU A 675 27.21 -19.62 -27.69
N ILE A 676 27.02 -18.31 -27.89
CA ILE A 676 25.67 -17.72 -27.97
C ILE A 676 24.90 -18.32 -29.15
N LEU A 677 25.52 -18.37 -30.34
CA LEU A 677 24.86 -18.86 -31.55
C LEU A 677 24.60 -20.38 -31.57
N GLU A 678 25.38 -21.16 -30.81
CA GLU A 678 25.09 -22.58 -30.61
C GLU A 678 23.77 -22.80 -29.86
N ARG A 679 23.40 -21.86 -28.98
CA ARG A 679 22.16 -21.90 -28.19
C ARG A 679 21.01 -21.17 -28.88
N GLU A 680 21.30 -19.99 -29.43
CA GLU A 680 20.37 -19.12 -30.13
C GLU A 680 20.91 -18.75 -31.53
N PRO A 681 20.66 -19.60 -32.56
CA PRO A 681 21.22 -19.40 -33.91
C PRO A 681 20.81 -18.09 -34.58
N ASP A 682 19.67 -17.52 -34.17
CA ASP A 682 19.07 -16.34 -34.77
C ASP A 682 19.40 -15.04 -34.00
N GLN A 683 20.35 -15.11 -33.06
CA GLN A 683 20.68 -13.98 -32.21
C GLN A 683 21.50 -12.90 -32.95
N ILE A 684 20.81 -11.86 -33.42
CA ILE A 684 21.35 -10.80 -34.30
C ILE A 684 22.57 -10.09 -33.70
N GLY A 685 22.56 -9.83 -32.39
CA GLY A 685 23.69 -9.17 -31.71
C GLY A 685 25.00 -9.96 -31.83
N ALA A 686 24.94 -11.28 -31.63
CA ALA A 686 26.10 -12.17 -31.75
C ALA A 686 26.54 -12.32 -33.22
N LEU A 687 25.59 -12.43 -34.17
CA LEU A 687 25.90 -12.41 -35.60
C LEU A 687 26.62 -11.13 -36.02
N LEU A 688 26.15 -9.97 -35.57
CA LEU A 688 26.77 -8.68 -35.88
C LEU A 688 28.19 -8.58 -35.31
N ALA A 689 28.39 -9.04 -34.07
CA ALA A 689 29.70 -9.05 -33.43
C ALA A 689 30.68 -9.98 -34.17
N LEU A 690 30.28 -11.21 -34.50
CA LEU A 690 31.12 -12.14 -35.27
C LEU A 690 31.39 -11.67 -36.70
N ALA A 691 30.42 -11.01 -37.34
CA ALA A 691 30.62 -10.39 -38.65
C ALA A 691 31.68 -9.30 -38.58
N GLY A 692 31.60 -8.42 -37.57
CA GLY A 692 32.59 -7.38 -37.32
C GLY A 692 33.98 -7.94 -36.99
N ILE A 693 34.07 -8.96 -36.13
CA ILE A 693 35.34 -9.62 -35.82
C ILE A 693 35.93 -10.26 -37.08
N SER A 694 35.13 -10.99 -37.85
CA SER A 694 35.57 -11.59 -39.11
C SER A 694 36.04 -10.53 -40.11
N PHE A 695 35.36 -9.38 -40.19
CA PHE A 695 35.75 -8.27 -41.03
C PHE A 695 37.10 -7.67 -40.61
N THR A 696 37.31 -7.43 -39.31
CA THR A 696 38.59 -6.90 -38.79
C THR A 696 39.75 -7.88 -38.98
N GLN A 697 39.50 -9.18 -38.93
CA GLN A 697 40.45 -10.24 -39.24
C GLN A 697 40.67 -10.46 -40.75
N GLN A 698 40.02 -9.66 -41.61
CA GLN A 698 40.05 -9.79 -43.09
C GLN A 698 39.47 -11.11 -43.62
N HIS A 699 38.70 -11.84 -42.80
CA HIS A 699 37.92 -13.01 -43.20
C HIS A 699 36.62 -12.58 -43.88
N TYR A 700 36.72 -11.85 -44.99
CA TYR A 700 35.58 -11.18 -45.63
C TYR A 700 34.47 -12.14 -46.09
N ALA A 701 34.80 -13.38 -46.47
CA ALA A 701 33.81 -14.39 -46.84
C ALA A 701 32.94 -14.80 -45.64
N LYS A 702 33.55 -15.04 -44.46
CA LYS A 702 32.85 -15.37 -43.22
C LYS A 702 31.98 -14.18 -42.77
N ALA A 703 32.54 -12.97 -42.80
CA ALA A 703 31.80 -11.73 -42.49
C ALA A 703 30.58 -11.52 -43.40
N THR A 704 30.74 -11.75 -44.72
CA THR A 704 29.62 -11.68 -45.68
C THR A 704 28.53 -12.70 -45.37
N GLY A 705 28.91 -13.92 -44.96
CA GLY A 705 27.97 -14.97 -44.56
C GLY A 705 27.09 -14.53 -43.39
N PHE A 706 27.71 -14.03 -42.31
CA PHE A 706 26.96 -13.53 -41.14
C PHE A 706 26.05 -12.34 -41.48
N TYR A 707 26.53 -11.35 -42.25
CA TYR A 707 25.66 -10.24 -42.63
C TYR A 707 24.48 -10.68 -43.51
N LYS A 708 24.66 -11.68 -44.39
CA LYS A 708 23.55 -12.24 -45.16
C LYS A 708 22.53 -12.93 -44.25
N GLN A 709 22.98 -13.72 -43.28
CA GLN A 709 22.11 -14.36 -42.30
C GLN A 709 21.29 -13.32 -41.51
N ILE A 710 21.91 -12.21 -41.09
CA ILE A 710 21.19 -11.11 -40.46
C ILE A 710 20.12 -10.52 -41.38
N LEU A 711 20.40 -10.37 -42.68
CA LEU A 711 19.43 -9.86 -43.65
C LEU A 711 18.34 -10.87 -44.03
N GLU A 712 18.56 -12.17 -43.81
CA GLU A 712 17.50 -13.18 -43.92
C GLU A 712 16.52 -13.07 -42.75
N LEU A 713 17.02 -12.81 -41.54
CA LEU A 713 16.21 -12.59 -40.34
C LEU A 713 15.52 -11.22 -40.34
N GLU A 714 16.28 -10.16 -40.59
CA GLU A 714 15.82 -8.78 -40.65
C GLU A 714 16.24 -8.13 -41.97
N PRO A 715 15.39 -8.24 -43.02
CA PRO A 715 15.71 -7.69 -44.33
C PRO A 715 16.05 -6.21 -44.31
N LYS A 716 15.49 -5.44 -43.37
CA LYS A 716 15.65 -3.99 -43.19
C LYS A 716 16.73 -3.57 -42.18
N ASN A 717 17.55 -4.50 -41.66
CA ASN A 717 18.58 -4.17 -40.68
C ASN A 717 19.61 -3.18 -41.24
N LEU A 718 19.59 -1.94 -40.76
CA LEU A 718 20.41 -0.85 -41.29
C LEU A 718 21.91 -1.13 -41.11
N SER A 719 22.30 -1.62 -39.93
CA SER A 719 23.69 -1.91 -39.59
C SER A 719 24.30 -2.98 -40.49
N ALA A 720 23.59 -4.10 -40.73
CA ALA A 720 24.07 -5.17 -41.59
C ALA A 720 24.20 -4.73 -43.06
N ARG A 721 23.23 -3.96 -43.57
CA ARG A 721 23.29 -3.41 -44.94
C ARG A 721 24.45 -2.43 -45.11
N GLN A 722 24.64 -1.51 -44.18
CA GLN A 722 25.74 -0.55 -44.18
C GLN A 722 27.09 -1.27 -44.12
N ASN A 723 27.24 -2.24 -43.21
CA ASN A 723 28.47 -3.01 -43.10
C ASN A 723 28.76 -3.88 -44.34
N LEU A 724 27.74 -4.40 -45.03
CA LEU A 724 27.93 -5.07 -46.33
C LEU A 724 28.39 -4.12 -47.44
N ALA A 725 27.92 -2.88 -47.41
CA ALA A 725 28.40 -1.84 -48.32
C ALA A 725 29.88 -1.51 -48.04
N GLU A 726 30.25 -1.32 -46.77
CA GLU A 726 31.65 -1.14 -46.36
C GLU A 726 32.53 -2.35 -46.68
N LEU A 727 32.00 -3.56 -46.56
CA LEU A 727 32.70 -4.79 -46.93
C LEU A 727 32.98 -4.84 -48.44
N SER A 728 32.04 -4.35 -49.26
CA SER A 728 32.27 -4.20 -50.71
C SER A 728 33.38 -3.19 -51.01
N VAL A 729 33.54 -2.13 -50.20
CA VAL A 729 34.68 -1.20 -50.30
C VAL A 729 35.99 -1.90 -49.95
N ALA A 730 36.03 -2.65 -48.83
CA ALA A 730 37.23 -3.34 -48.38
C ALA A 730 37.70 -4.44 -49.34
N GLN A 731 36.76 -5.09 -50.05
CA GLN A 731 37.05 -6.09 -51.09
C GLN A 731 37.41 -5.50 -52.46
N ASP A 732 37.51 -4.17 -52.57
CA ASP A 732 37.80 -3.44 -53.80
C ASP A 732 36.71 -3.61 -54.90
N PHE A 733 35.44 -3.64 -54.49
CA PHE A 733 34.27 -3.63 -55.38
C PHE A 733 33.52 -2.28 -55.32
N PRO A 734 34.12 -1.19 -55.82
CA PRO A 734 33.63 0.17 -55.56
C PRO A 734 32.27 0.47 -56.20
N PHE A 735 31.92 -0.15 -57.35
CA PHE A 735 30.60 0.02 -57.97
C PHE A 735 29.49 -0.66 -57.16
N THR A 736 29.76 -1.87 -56.64
CA THR A 736 28.83 -2.59 -55.77
C THR A 736 28.64 -1.84 -54.45
N ALA A 737 29.72 -1.29 -53.89
CA ALA A 737 29.64 -0.44 -52.71
C ALA A 737 28.79 0.81 -52.96
N LEU A 738 29.05 1.53 -54.05
CA LEU A 738 28.30 2.73 -54.45
C LEU A 738 26.81 2.43 -54.57
N GLN A 739 26.44 1.39 -55.33
CA GLN A 739 25.04 1.00 -55.52
C GLN A 739 24.35 0.66 -54.19
N ARG A 740 25.03 -0.02 -53.27
CA ARG A 740 24.48 -0.35 -51.94
C ARG A 740 24.25 0.90 -51.10
N PHE A 741 25.20 1.84 -51.08
CA PHE A 741 25.06 3.09 -50.33
C PHE A 741 23.98 4.01 -50.91
N GLU A 742 23.87 4.11 -52.24
CA GLU A 742 22.80 4.86 -52.91
C GLU A 742 21.42 4.29 -52.58
N GLY A 743 21.27 2.96 -52.64
CA GLY A 743 20.04 2.28 -52.26
C GLY A 743 19.64 2.58 -50.81
N LEU A 744 20.58 2.41 -49.88
CA LEU A 744 20.40 2.75 -48.46
C LEU A 744 19.92 4.18 -48.24
N ASN A 745 20.59 5.14 -48.90
CA ASN A 745 20.29 6.56 -48.73
C ASN A 745 18.93 6.93 -49.33
N SER A 746 18.53 6.31 -50.45
CA SER A 746 17.23 6.51 -51.07
C SER A 746 16.08 6.03 -50.18
N GLU A 747 16.21 4.84 -49.60
CA GLU A 747 15.21 4.26 -48.68
C GLU A 747 15.11 5.08 -47.37
N GLU A 748 16.25 5.51 -46.83
CA GLU A 748 16.25 6.33 -45.61
C GLU A 748 15.59 7.69 -45.85
N LYS A 749 15.87 8.33 -46.99
CA LYS A 749 15.22 9.58 -47.39
C LYS A 749 13.71 9.43 -47.57
N GLU A 750 13.25 8.30 -48.12
CA GLU A 750 11.83 7.98 -48.25
C GLU A 750 11.17 7.78 -46.88
N SER A 751 11.87 7.17 -45.92
CA SER A 751 11.36 6.93 -44.57
C SER A 751 11.37 8.16 -43.66
N THR A 752 12.39 9.01 -43.72
CA THR A 752 12.58 10.13 -42.78
C THR A 752 12.19 11.49 -43.38
N GLY A 753 11.94 11.55 -44.69
CA GLY A 753 11.69 12.78 -45.43
C GLY A 753 12.94 13.67 -45.62
N THR A 754 14.10 13.26 -45.11
CA THR A 754 15.36 14.03 -45.19
C THR A 754 16.53 13.13 -45.60
N ALA A 755 17.45 13.64 -46.43
CA ALA A 755 18.61 12.85 -46.87
C ALA A 755 19.61 12.67 -45.72
N ASN A 756 20.27 11.50 -45.64
CA ASN A 756 21.25 11.23 -44.59
C ASN A 756 22.61 11.85 -44.97
N PRO A 757 23.07 12.92 -44.29
CA PRO A 757 24.27 13.64 -44.69
C PRO A 757 25.54 12.78 -44.58
N LYS A 758 25.54 11.74 -43.73
CA LYS A 758 26.68 10.82 -43.58
C LYS A 758 26.76 9.87 -44.77
N LEU A 759 25.63 9.35 -45.23
CA LEU A 759 25.57 8.49 -46.41
C LEU A 759 25.90 9.30 -47.67
N ASP A 760 25.34 10.50 -47.83
CA ASP A 760 25.68 11.41 -48.93
C ASP A 760 27.20 11.66 -49.04
N ASN A 761 27.83 11.99 -47.90
CA ASN A 761 29.28 12.19 -47.86
C ASN A 761 30.06 10.91 -48.19
N ARG A 762 29.55 9.72 -47.80
CA ARG A 762 30.21 8.44 -48.09
C ARG A 762 30.10 8.08 -49.57
N ILE A 763 28.92 8.27 -50.18
CA ILE A 763 28.63 8.11 -51.61
C ILE A 763 29.56 9.02 -52.42
N LEU A 764 29.58 10.32 -52.11
CA LEU A 764 30.42 11.30 -52.81
C LEU A 764 31.90 10.91 -52.79
N ARG A 765 32.41 10.45 -51.63
CA ARG A 765 33.81 9.98 -51.52
C ARG A 765 34.08 8.77 -52.43
N LEU A 766 33.13 7.84 -52.54
CA LEU A 766 33.26 6.67 -53.41
C LEU A 766 33.21 7.06 -54.89
N GLU A 767 32.32 7.95 -55.28
CA GLU A 767 32.27 8.49 -56.66
C GLU A 767 33.59 9.16 -57.05
N VAL A 768 34.14 9.99 -56.17
CA VAL A 768 35.45 10.64 -56.39
C VAL A 768 36.56 9.61 -56.52
N ASP A 769 36.60 8.58 -55.66
CA ASP A 769 37.62 7.52 -55.74
C ASP A 769 37.51 6.72 -57.05
N ILE A 770 36.30 6.37 -57.47
CA ILE A 770 36.04 5.69 -58.75
C ILE A 770 36.51 6.54 -59.94
N LEU A 771 36.23 7.84 -59.92
CA LEU A 771 36.64 8.79 -60.96
C LEU A 771 38.17 8.90 -61.02
N LYS A 772 38.84 9.02 -59.87
CA LYS A 772 40.31 9.05 -59.77
C LYS A 772 40.94 7.78 -60.37
N ARG A 773 40.42 6.60 -60.03
CA ARG A 773 40.89 5.31 -60.57
C ARG A 773 40.73 5.20 -62.10
N ARG A 774 39.75 5.89 -62.68
CA ARG A 774 39.54 5.97 -64.14
C ARG A 774 40.40 7.05 -64.83
N GLY A 775 41.34 7.65 -64.11
CA GLY A 775 42.22 8.70 -64.63
C GLY A 775 41.60 10.09 -64.67
N PHE A 776 40.43 10.27 -64.05
CA PHE A 776 39.78 11.56 -63.93
C PHE A 776 40.34 12.28 -62.69
N GLN A 777 41.25 13.23 -62.91
CA GLN A 777 41.71 14.14 -61.85
C GLN A 777 40.76 15.33 -61.77
N PRO A 778 40.15 15.61 -60.60
CA PRO A 778 39.37 16.83 -60.41
C PRO A 778 40.23 18.08 -60.69
N TYR A 779 39.65 19.09 -61.34
CA TYR A 779 40.39 20.26 -61.83
C TYR A 779 41.14 21.05 -60.74
N TRP A 780 40.73 20.93 -59.47
CA TRP A 780 41.34 21.57 -58.32
C TRP A 780 42.59 20.86 -57.76
N GLU A 781 42.88 19.60 -58.14
CA GLU A 781 44.13 18.91 -57.77
C GLU A 781 45.30 19.25 -58.71
N ARG A 782 45.07 20.09 -59.73
CA ARG A 782 46.12 20.61 -60.64
C ARG A 782 46.72 21.95 -60.19
N TYR A 783 46.18 22.55 -59.12
CA TYR A 783 46.67 23.76 -58.45
C TYR A 783 47.15 23.39 -57.05
#